data_AF-A0A2V9D7E3-F1
#
_entry.id   AF-A0A2V9D7E3-F1
#
_cell.length_a   1.000
_cell.length_b   1.000
_cell.length_c   1.000
_cell.angle_alpha   90.00
_cell.angle_beta   90.00
_cell.angle_gamma   90.00
#
_symmetry.space_group_name_H-M   'P 1'
#
loop_
_entity.id
_entity.type
_entity.pdbx_description
1 polymer ?
#
loop_
_entity_poly.entity_id
_entity_poly.type
_entity_poly.pdbx_seq_one_letter_code
_entity_poly.pdbx_strand_id
1 'polypeptide(L)'
;MAAISQQVAPGEVLPFLARNVVIDGYRGSPEKDPKPTEFLVLLKRYLQQAKELQSLAGTEAVLRVTNCHEADPLLGIIGYRLKQGCGPDSELETADPERAFIANDSGFPIAEFEQALRESKPFVYQYPSSPLPLIFKAGDWKQIEKNGENANGDFTAGLLENPVEARLYWALARMDRETRDFLRREPGLPKLAPFAAMLDFYGSELSIRSGHVVVPGGAAAEPAWRQLVGAAPESPEEFMTKLWSRDEGWLAAYFDTLSRLKQSQLAYFTDLRRLPRFYQALRGNDPHPGPAKFLVFRPNPGLSLLVTRLQFESKDAPLIPGNLQVWKEIVRHQPTSKIASGWAHKAGTWNTSEQLVEGMFGLSRSLNNGPLQIFLTLSEIDRARPHERRLSPQTVRLLADKFATFNDQYLIFSEFHDLDDPSIARFLAVAETLDRIPDRTVRANAIGIVQANIGLWEILARQAQIPSATLNDSWQRLLNPFARTLNPTQIFDAGRASLTEIVHDASGPATVSENELIALLAGPEQSSADGRQVRQLLANRMRAVMQSQRLASLDTLFSLANGLNRLAQGQTTAEALVPLANELREFEMPRPIFTNRERTAWAGGLYDNRQAELKTGRTLVQIIQSPRSPQEANDARGQLAPFLRDTLVGLNYAYYEPPGAQMLHNNPLFVRYHDFAGLTVVSADQAWHTPLLFGRGWAAGGGAHLVGSLADLPYVLAQTEQDFIVPENVQALVWEDLVPSLLTSAVLPRWWRVTPAELHAVTLYQRAGEELLSVAADNADFRQRILDILADRTLPQKQELIENDLRTHAVQQVLAEVTPAETFYLAAEFRRRFPGENNYWRASGRELESLASRYPDQVNWERLSQDFGVPHPALAQTYARELLNVKPFPAIMGYSSRLMAESWESNNLYWARLADELGYSPVMLNRLVPELTHRMIEKIFATHFEDWQAVLRALRQTGEEFRQGKVAPLPKSAIAAGL
;
A
#
# COMPACT_ATOMS: atom_id res chain seq x y z
N MET A 1 3.98 -5.49 -26.41
CA MET A 1 3.52 -6.91 -26.47
C MET A 1 3.88 -7.77 -25.26
N ALA A 2 5.14 -7.89 -24.83
CA ALA A 2 5.50 -8.81 -23.72
C ALA A 2 5.07 -8.33 -22.31
N ALA A 3 4.45 -7.16 -22.20
CA ALA A 3 4.14 -6.48 -20.93
C ALA A 3 5.38 -6.27 -20.04
N ILE A 4 6.52 -5.94 -20.65
CA ILE A 4 7.79 -5.65 -19.98
C ILE A 4 8.14 -4.18 -20.22
N SER A 5 8.52 -3.47 -19.16
CA SER A 5 8.95 -2.08 -19.25
C SER A 5 10.19 -1.95 -20.14
N GLN A 6 10.24 -0.92 -20.98
CA GLN A 6 11.40 -0.65 -21.85
C GLN A 6 12.62 -0.12 -21.06
N GLN A 7 12.45 0.17 -19.77
CA GLN A 7 13.51 0.64 -18.88
C GLN A 7 14.23 -0.49 -18.12
N VAL A 8 13.80 -1.75 -18.28
CA VAL A 8 14.44 -2.87 -17.58
C VAL A 8 15.83 -3.15 -18.15
N ALA A 9 16.74 -3.64 -17.31
CA ALA A 9 18.05 -4.05 -17.79
C ALA A 9 17.92 -5.31 -18.66
N PRO A 10 18.79 -5.53 -19.67
CA PRO A 10 18.74 -6.73 -20.52
C PRO A 10 18.74 -8.05 -19.74
N GLY A 11 19.39 -8.09 -18.57
CA GLY A 11 19.42 -9.25 -17.69
C GLY A 11 18.09 -9.64 -17.05
N GLU A 12 17.12 -8.74 -17.03
CA GLU A 12 15.83 -8.92 -16.38
C GLU A 12 14.71 -9.27 -17.35
N VAL A 13 14.94 -9.06 -18.66
CA VAL A 13 13.95 -9.31 -19.72
C VAL A 13 13.47 -10.76 -19.70
N LEU A 14 14.38 -11.74 -19.69
CA LEU A 14 14.00 -13.16 -19.67
C LEU A 14 13.31 -13.57 -18.36
N PRO A 15 13.81 -13.18 -17.16
CA PRO A 15 13.09 -13.40 -15.91
C PRO A 15 11.65 -12.85 -15.93
N PHE A 16 11.46 -11.60 -16.37
CA PHE A 16 10.13 -11.01 -16.43
C PHE A 16 9.23 -11.63 -17.50
N LEU A 17 9.79 -12.01 -18.65
CA LEU A 17 9.07 -12.77 -19.66
C LEU A 17 8.55 -14.09 -19.07
N ALA A 18 9.43 -14.83 -18.39
CA ALA A 18 9.08 -16.10 -17.75
C ALA A 18 7.96 -15.91 -16.71
N ARG A 19 8.03 -14.85 -15.90
CA ARG A 19 6.97 -14.48 -14.95
C ARG A 19 5.64 -14.20 -15.66
N ASN A 20 5.64 -13.35 -16.69
CA ASN A 20 4.41 -12.96 -17.41
C ASN A 20 3.77 -14.15 -18.13
N VAL A 21 4.57 -15.12 -18.62
CA VAL A 21 4.03 -16.40 -19.14
C VAL A 21 3.28 -17.18 -18.07
N VAL A 22 3.82 -17.24 -16.85
CA VAL A 22 3.21 -17.99 -15.74
C VAL A 22 1.91 -17.33 -15.27
N ILE A 23 1.90 -16.01 -15.16
CA ILE A 23 0.77 -15.26 -14.60
C ILE A 23 -0.31 -15.00 -15.65
N ASP A 24 0.07 -14.53 -16.84
CA ASP A 24 -0.86 -14.04 -17.86
C ASP A 24 -0.95 -14.96 -19.07
N GLY A 25 -0.04 -15.92 -19.22
CA GLY A 25 0.08 -16.74 -20.44
C GLY A 25 -0.94 -17.87 -20.55
N TYR A 26 -1.48 -18.36 -19.44
CA TYR A 26 -2.38 -19.53 -19.43
C TYR A 26 -3.62 -19.32 -18.55
N ARG A 27 -4.76 -19.87 -18.98
CA ARG A 27 -5.99 -20.00 -18.19
C ARG A 27 -6.22 -21.46 -17.79
N GLY A 28 -6.83 -21.67 -16.63
CA GLY A 28 -7.11 -23.00 -16.07
C GLY A 28 -6.04 -23.48 -15.10
N SER A 29 -6.15 -24.72 -14.62
CA SER A 29 -5.11 -25.31 -13.78
C SER A 29 -3.89 -25.67 -14.66
N PRO A 30 -2.69 -25.14 -14.38
CA PRO A 30 -1.46 -25.43 -15.13
C PRO A 30 -1.14 -26.92 -15.21
N GLU A 31 -1.60 -27.70 -14.23
CA GLU A 31 -1.30 -29.13 -14.11
C GLU A 31 -2.27 -30.04 -14.87
N LYS A 32 -3.44 -29.53 -15.31
CA LYS A 32 -4.51 -30.38 -15.89
C LYS A 32 -4.87 -30.06 -17.33
N ASP A 33 -4.97 -28.79 -17.71
CA ASP A 33 -5.31 -28.36 -19.08
C ASP A 33 -5.00 -26.86 -19.27
N PRO A 34 -3.71 -26.47 -19.36
CA PRO A 34 -3.33 -25.07 -19.53
C PRO A 34 -3.72 -24.59 -20.93
N LYS A 35 -4.73 -23.71 -21.02
CA LYS A 35 -5.12 -23.11 -22.30
C LYS A 35 -4.41 -21.77 -22.49
N PRO A 36 -3.75 -21.54 -23.63
CA PRO A 36 -3.07 -20.28 -23.88
C PRO A 36 -4.07 -19.12 -23.86
N THR A 37 -3.69 -18.02 -23.24
CA THR A 37 -4.44 -16.76 -23.31
C THR A 37 -4.20 -16.06 -24.63
N GLU A 38 -5.05 -15.07 -24.94
CA GLU A 38 -4.83 -14.20 -26.08
C GLU A 38 -3.47 -13.49 -26.00
N PHE A 39 -3.05 -13.09 -24.79
CA PHE A 39 -1.71 -12.53 -24.55
C PHE A 39 -0.60 -13.46 -25.06
N LEU A 40 -0.63 -14.74 -24.68
CA LEU A 40 0.40 -15.70 -25.10
C LEU A 40 0.35 -16.01 -26.60
N VAL A 41 -0.86 -16.12 -27.17
CA VAL A 41 -1.06 -16.33 -28.61
C VAL A 41 -0.43 -15.17 -29.40
N LEU A 42 -0.76 -13.92 -29.03
CA LEU A 42 -0.22 -12.73 -29.70
C LEU A 42 1.29 -12.61 -29.52
N LEU A 43 1.82 -12.91 -28.34
CA LEU A 43 3.26 -12.88 -28.08
C LEU A 43 4.03 -13.90 -28.94
N LYS A 44 3.50 -15.13 -29.07
CA LYS A 44 4.09 -16.16 -29.94
C LYS A 44 4.09 -15.72 -31.41
N ARG A 45 2.97 -15.17 -31.88
CA ARG A 45 2.87 -14.64 -33.25
C ARG A 45 3.84 -13.47 -33.49
N TYR A 46 4.00 -12.59 -32.50
CA TYR A 46 4.96 -11.48 -32.55
C TYR A 46 6.39 -11.99 -32.74
N LEU A 47 6.83 -12.93 -31.90
CA LEU A 47 8.19 -13.50 -32.00
C LEU A 47 8.39 -14.30 -33.30
N GLN A 48 7.35 -14.97 -33.79
CA GLN A 48 7.40 -15.66 -35.07
C GLN A 48 7.62 -14.67 -36.22
N GLN A 49 6.85 -13.58 -36.29
CA GLN A 49 7.04 -12.54 -37.31
C GLN A 49 8.42 -11.88 -37.18
N ALA A 50 8.89 -11.62 -35.96
CA ALA A 50 10.23 -11.06 -35.72
C ALA A 50 11.36 -12.00 -36.21
N LYS A 51 11.24 -13.32 -36.03
CA LYS A 51 12.19 -14.30 -36.56
C LYS A 51 12.19 -14.37 -38.09
N GLU A 52 11.01 -14.26 -38.72
CA GLU A 52 10.89 -14.20 -40.17
C GLU A 52 11.57 -12.93 -40.72
N LEU A 53 11.33 -11.77 -40.10
CA LEU A 53 12.01 -10.51 -40.43
C LEU A 53 13.52 -10.59 -40.21
N GLN A 54 13.97 -11.17 -39.10
CA GLN A 54 15.40 -11.36 -38.83
C GLN A 54 16.07 -12.26 -39.87
N SER A 55 15.38 -13.32 -40.30
CA SER A 55 15.86 -14.22 -41.35
C SER A 55 15.99 -13.49 -42.69
N LEU A 56 15.04 -12.61 -43.01
CA LEU A 56 15.08 -11.76 -44.21
C LEU A 56 16.18 -10.69 -44.14
N ALA A 57 16.47 -10.15 -42.95
CA ALA A 57 17.51 -9.14 -42.73
C ALA A 57 18.94 -9.71 -42.86
N GLY A 58 19.09 -11.02 -42.73
CA GLY A 58 20.37 -11.73 -42.88
C GLY A 58 21.43 -11.29 -41.87
N THR A 59 22.70 -11.59 -42.17
CA THR A 59 23.84 -11.29 -41.28
C THR A 59 24.17 -9.81 -41.19
N GLU A 60 23.75 -9.01 -42.16
CA GLU A 60 23.91 -7.55 -42.13
C GLU A 60 22.91 -6.90 -41.16
N ALA A 61 21.88 -7.64 -40.72
CA ALA A 61 20.77 -7.13 -39.92
C ALA A 61 20.06 -5.93 -40.57
N VAL A 62 19.93 -5.96 -41.90
CA VAL A 62 19.28 -4.91 -42.68
C VAL A 62 18.20 -5.52 -43.56
N LEU A 63 16.97 -5.05 -43.39
CA LEU A 63 15.90 -5.29 -44.36
C LEU A 63 16.12 -4.35 -45.55
N ARG A 64 16.46 -4.92 -46.70
CA ARG A 64 16.69 -4.17 -47.93
C ARG A 64 15.71 -4.62 -49.02
N VAL A 65 14.93 -3.67 -49.53
CA VAL A 65 14.09 -3.86 -50.72
C VAL A 65 14.53 -2.82 -51.73
N THR A 66 15.21 -3.23 -52.80
CA THR A 66 15.80 -2.27 -53.76
C THR A 66 14.81 -1.79 -54.81
N ASN A 67 13.83 -2.63 -55.13
CA ASN A 67 12.80 -2.36 -56.10
C ASN A 67 11.53 -3.15 -55.77
N CYS A 68 10.47 -2.81 -56.47
CA CYS A 68 9.13 -3.26 -56.16
C CYS A 68 8.90 -4.78 -56.40
N HIS A 69 9.73 -5.43 -57.23
CA HIS A 69 9.70 -6.89 -57.42
C HIS A 69 10.33 -7.68 -56.26
N GLU A 70 11.15 -7.02 -55.43
CA GLU A 70 11.78 -7.62 -54.24
C GLU A 70 10.95 -7.41 -52.96
N ALA A 71 9.82 -6.71 -53.06
CA ALA A 71 8.97 -6.36 -51.92
C ALA A 71 8.11 -7.53 -51.42
N ASP A 72 7.78 -8.49 -52.29
CA ASP A 72 6.82 -9.59 -52.01
C ASP A 72 7.14 -10.39 -50.73
N PRO A 73 8.39 -10.81 -50.45
CA PRO A 73 8.72 -11.53 -49.22
C PRO A 73 8.47 -10.69 -47.96
N LEU A 74 8.86 -9.41 -47.99
CA LEU A 74 8.65 -8.51 -46.86
C LEU A 74 7.15 -8.26 -46.64
N LEU A 75 6.41 -7.95 -47.71
CA LEU A 75 4.96 -7.73 -47.71
C LEU A 75 4.19 -8.93 -47.11
N GLY A 76 4.55 -10.15 -47.52
CA GLY A 76 3.98 -11.37 -46.95
C GLY A 76 4.27 -11.54 -45.46
N ILE A 77 5.47 -11.19 -45.00
CA ILE A 77 5.82 -11.26 -43.57
C ILE A 77 5.01 -10.26 -42.76
N ILE A 78 4.90 -9.01 -43.21
CA ILE A 78 4.18 -7.94 -42.50
C ILE A 78 2.66 -7.98 -42.70
N GLY A 79 2.12 -8.86 -43.54
CA GLY A 79 0.67 -9.06 -43.73
C GLY A 79 0.00 -8.10 -44.71
N TYR A 80 0.77 -7.47 -45.61
CA TYR A 80 0.27 -6.52 -46.60
C TYR A 80 0.44 -7.06 -48.03
N ARG A 81 -0.27 -6.47 -48.98
CA ARG A 81 -0.05 -6.66 -50.42
C ARG A 81 -0.28 -5.36 -51.18
N LEU A 82 0.19 -5.29 -52.42
CA LEU A 82 -0.07 -4.15 -53.31
C LEU A 82 -1.48 -4.24 -53.91
N LYS A 83 -2.23 -3.13 -53.85
CA LYS A 83 -3.62 -3.06 -54.34
C LYS A 83 -3.76 -3.03 -55.87
N GLN A 84 -2.93 -2.25 -56.57
CA GLN A 84 -2.99 -2.08 -58.04
C GLN A 84 -1.65 -2.27 -58.76
N GLY A 85 -0.64 -2.83 -58.06
CA GLY A 85 0.70 -3.04 -58.60
C GLY A 85 1.68 -1.90 -58.30
N CYS A 86 2.87 -1.96 -58.93
CA CYS A 86 4.01 -1.08 -58.65
C CYS A 86 3.97 0.21 -59.48
N GLY A 87 4.11 1.36 -58.82
CA GLY A 87 4.13 2.69 -59.44
C GLY A 87 3.85 3.84 -58.46
N PRO A 88 3.71 5.10 -58.96
CA PRO A 88 3.42 6.26 -58.11
C PRO A 88 2.08 6.15 -57.37
N ASP A 89 1.16 5.30 -57.86
CA ASP A 89 -0.14 4.99 -57.24
C ASP A 89 -0.09 3.72 -56.35
N SER A 90 1.09 3.21 -55.99
CA SER A 90 1.22 2.03 -55.13
C SER A 90 0.62 2.29 -53.76
N GLU A 91 -0.41 1.51 -53.41
CA GLU A 91 -1.07 1.53 -52.11
C GLU A 91 -0.96 0.14 -51.46
N LEU A 92 -0.59 0.12 -50.18
CA LEU A 92 -0.59 -1.12 -49.40
C LEU A 92 -1.98 -1.39 -48.84
N GLU A 93 -2.50 -2.60 -49.08
CA GLU A 93 -3.73 -3.07 -48.45
C GLU A 93 -3.46 -4.27 -47.54
N THR A 94 -4.19 -4.37 -46.44
CA THR A 94 -4.10 -5.49 -45.50
C THR A 94 -4.51 -6.79 -46.19
N ALA A 95 -3.57 -7.73 -46.29
CA ALA A 95 -3.79 -9.06 -46.86
C ALA A 95 -4.05 -10.11 -45.76
N ASP A 96 -3.34 -9.99 -44.64
CA ASP A 96 -3.49 -10.81 -43.44
C ASP A 96 -3.67 -9.86 -42.24
N PRO A 97 -4.89 -9.72 -41.71
CA PRO A 97 -5.17 -8.81 -40.59
C PRO A 97 -4.37 -9.11 -39.32
N GLU A 98 -4.06 -10.39 -39.05
CA GLU A 98 -3.31 -10.77 -37.85
C GLU A 98 -1.84 -10.33 -37.97
N ARG A 99 -1.20 -10.61 -39.11
CA ARG A 99 0.18 -10.18 -39.39
C ARG A 99 0.29 -8.66 -39.50
N ALA A 100 -0.67 -8.01 -40.13
CA ALA A 100 -0.71 -6.55 -40.27
C ALA A 100 -0.87 -5.85 -38.91
N PHE A 101 -1.71 -6.38 -38.02
CA PHE A 101 -1.85 -5.88 -36.66
C PHE A 101 -0.51 -5.93 -35.91
N ILE A 102 0.22 -7.06 -35.97
CA ILE A 102 1.50 -7.23 -35.30
C ILE A 102 2.57 -6.30 -35.90
N ALA A 103 2.64 -6.18 -37.22
CA ALA A 103 3.59 -5.28 -37.88
C ALA A 103 3.37 -3.83 -37.42
N ASN A 104 2.11 -3.39 -37.38
CA ASN A 104 1.75 -2.06 -36.92
C ASN A 104 2.05 -1.84 -35.42
N ASP A 105 1.66 -2.78 -34.55
CA ASP A 105 1.90 -2.70 -33.10
C ASP A 105 3.40 -2.76 -32.74
N SER A 106 4.20 -3.50 -33.53
CA SER A 106 5.66 -3.57 -33.36
C SER A 106 6.40 -2.27 -33.68
N GLY A 107 5.70 -1.29 -34.27
CA GLY A 107 6.31 -0.05 -34.76
C GLY A 107 7.08 -0.23 -36.07
N PHE A 108 6.76 -1.26 -36.88
CA PHE A 108 7.37 -1.41 -38.21
C PHE A 108 7.00 -0.19 -39.09
N PRO A 109 7.95 0.40 -39.83
CA PRO A 109 7.71 1.66 -40.54
C PRO A 109 6.97 1.44 -41.87
N ILE A 110 5.70 1.01 -41.78
CA ILE A 110 4.85 0.67 -42.93
C ILE A 110 4.67 1.87 -43.88
N ALA A 111 4.47 3.07 -43.33
CA ALA A 111 4.30 4.30 -44.12
C ALA A 111 5.57 4.67 -44.91
N GLU A 112 6.74 4.52 -44.29
CA GLU A 112 8.03 4.77 -44.96
C GLU A 112 8.29 3.72 -46.06
N PHE A 113 7.92 2.45 -45.79
CA PHE A 113 8.04 1.38 -46.77
C PHE A 113 7.13 1.62 -47.97
N GLU A 114 5.86 1.98 -47.75
CA GLU A 114 4.92 2.34 -48.81
C GLU A 114 5.41 3.53 -49.64
N GLN A 115 5.94 4.57 -48.99
CA GLN A 115 6.51 5.73 -49.67
C GLN A 115 7.73 5.34 -50.53
N ALA A 116 8.61 4.47 -50.03
CA ALA A 116 9.75 3.98 -50.79
C ALA A 116 9.31 3.24 -52.06
N LEU A 117 8.24 2.44 -51.98
CA LEU A 117 7.64 1.76 -53.14
C LEU A 117 7.05 2.75 -54.16
N ARG A 118 6.31 3.78 -53.70
CA ARG A 118 5.73 4.82 -54.57
C ARG A 118 6.80 5.62 -55.31
N GLU A 119 7.88 5.98 -54.62
CA GLU A 119 8.99 6.77 -55.17
C GLU A 119 10.02 5.93 -55.94
N SER A 120 9.84 4.60 -56.00
CA SER A 120 10.82 3.66 -56.58
C SER A 120 12.23 3.82 -55.98
N LYS A 121 12.30 4.10 -54.67
CA LYS A 121 13.56 4.21 -53.92
C LYS A 121 13.83 2.94 -53.11
N PRO A 122 15.10 2.59 -52.87
CA PRO A 122 15.43 1.49 -51.97
C PRO A 122 14.92 1.76 -50.55
N PHE A 123 14.18 0.80 -49.99
CA PHE A 123 13.86 0.77 -48.57
C PHE A 123 14.98 0.05 -47.82
N VAL A 124 15.54 0.71 -46.80
CA VAL A 124 16.63 0.19 -45.98
C VAL A 124 16.28 0.41 -44.52
N TYR A 125 16.04 -0.66 -43.78
CA TYR A 125 15.67 -0.61 -42.37
C TYR A 125 16.58 -1.51 -41.53
N GLN A 126 17.15 -0.94 -40.48
CA GLN A 126 18.01 -1.67 -39.55
C GLN A 126 17.14 -2.55 -38.64
N TYR A 127 17.45 -3.84 -38.58
CA TYR A 127 16.74 -4.83 -37.77
C TYR A 127 17.73 -5.70 -36.97
N PRO A 128 18.51 -5.11 -36.04
CA PRO A 128 19.46 -5.84 -35.23
C PRO A 128 18.77 -6.75 -34.19
N SER A 129 19.39 -7.90 -33.91
CA SER A 129 19.00 -8.69 -32.75
C SER A 129 19.61 -8.14 -31.47
N SER A 130 18.84 -8.20 -30.38
CA SER A 130 19.31 -7.81 -29.05
C SER A 130 19.76 -9.05 -28.28
N PRO A 131 21.04 -9.16 -27.87
CA PRO A 131 21.49 -10.28 -27.07
C PRO A 131 20.94 -10.17 -25.64
N LEU A 132 20.31 -11.25 -25.16
CA LEU A 132 19.83 -11.36 -23.79
C LEU A 132 20.66 -12.41 -23.02
N PRO A 133 21.11 -12.13 -21.79
CA PRO A 133 21.86 -13.10 -21.01
C PRO A 133 20.92 -14.18 -20.45
N LEU A 134 21.36 -15.43 -20.48
CA LEU A 134 20.66 -16.54 -19.83
C LEU A 134 21.34 -16.88 -18.50
N ILE A 135 20.56 -17.19 -17.46
CA ILE A 135 21.10 -17.57 -16.15
C ILE A 135 21.93 -18.87 -16.20
N PHE A 136 21.68 -19.75 -17.18
CA PHE A 136 22.42 -20.99 -17.49
C PHE A 136 22.58 -21.20 -19.00
N LYS A 137 23.09 -22.36 -19.43
CA LYS A 137 23.17 -22.69 -20.87
C LYS A 137 21.82 -23.16 -21.41
N ALA A 138 21.49 -22.82 -22.65
CA ALA A 138 20.26 -23.30 -23.30
C ALA A 138 20.12 -24.84 -23.28
N GLY A 139 21.24 -25.57 -23.39
CA GLY A 139 21.25 -27.04 -23.31
C GLY A 139 20.87 -27.60 -21.93
N ASP A 140 21.01 -26.82 -20.85
CA ASP A 140 20.61 -27.25 -19.50
C ASP A 140 19.07 -27.33 -19.40
N TRP A 141 18.35 -26.45 -20.10
CA TRP A 141 16.88 -26.34 -20.05
C TRP A 141 16.14 -27.39 -20.90
N LYS A 142 16.77 -27.89 -21.97
CA LYS A 142 16.21 -28.95 -22.85
C LYS A 142 15.80 -30.23 -22.11
N GLN A 143 16.35 -30.47 -20.91
CA GLN A 143 16.08 -31.66 -20.12
C GLN A 143 14.70 -31.66 -19.43
N ILE A 144 14.00 -30.52 -19.43
CA ILE A 144 12.69 -30.33 -18.79
C ILE A 144 11.54 -30.48 -19.79
N GLU A 145 11.83 -30.42 -21.09
CA GLU A 145 10.85 -30.53 -22.17
C GLU A 145 10.20 -31.93 -22.19
N LYS A 146 8.89 -32.00 -21.94
CA LYS A 146 8.09 -33.22 -22.19
C LYS A 146 7.49 -33.15 -23.60
N ASN A 147 7.70 -34.22 -24.38
CA ASN A 147 7.11 -34.47 -25.69
C ASN A 147 7.51 -33.48 -26.80
N GLY A 148 8.75 -33.56 -27.26
CA GLY A 148 9.09 -33.91 -28.66
C GLY A 148 8.57 -33.10 -29.86
N GLU A 149 7.77 -32.05 -29.74
CA GLU A 149 7.28 -31.29 -30.91
C GLU A 149 8.14 -30.06 -31.26
N ASN A 150 8.96 -29.55 -30.32
CA ASN A 150 9.85 -28.40 -30.54
C ASN A 150 11.34 -28.73 -30.38
N ALA A 151 11.77 -29.85 -30.98
CA ALA A 151 13.16 -30.31 -31.02
C ALA A 151 14.15 -29.40 -31.80
N ASN A 152 13.75 -28.18 -32.20
CA ASN A 152 14.62 -27.21 -32.88
C ASN A 152 15.60 -26.51 -31.91
N GLY A 153 15.44 -26.68 -30.59
CA GLY A 153 16.40 -26.19 -29.60
C GLY A 153 16.37 -24.69 -29.32
N ASP A 154 15.26 -24.01 -29.62
CA ASP A 154 15.02 -22.62 -29.26
C ASP A 154 14.45 -22.51 -27.84
N PHE A 155 15.31 -22.07 -26.91
CA PHE A 155 14.96 -21.85 -25.50
C PHE A 155 13.75 -20.92 -25.33
N THR A 156 13.60 -19.90 -26.18
CA THR A 156 12.49 -18.93 -26.05
C THR A 156 11.14 -19.60 -26.33
N ALA A 157 11.09 -20.53 -27.28
CA ALA A 157 9.88 -21.30 -27.57
C ALA A 157 9.51 -22.20 -26.38
N GLY A 158 10.48 -22.91 -25.80
CA GLY A 158 10.29 -23.73 -24.59
C GLY A 158 9.75 -22.92 -23.42
N LEU A 159 10.33 -21.74 -23.17
CA LEU A 159 9.89 -20.82 -22.12
C LEU A 159 8.42 -20.35 -22.31
N LEU A 160 7.95 -20.19 -23.55
CA LEU A 160 6.58 -19.75 -23.86
C LEU A 160 5.55 -20.89 -23.92
N GLU A 161 6.00 -22.14 -23.99
CA GLU A 161 5.12 -23.31 -24.17
C GLU A 161 4.99 -24.15 -22.90
N ASN A 162 6.00 -24.10 -22.04
CA ASN A 162 6.06 -24.86 -20.81
C ASN A 162 5.96 -23.94 -19.58
N PRO A 163 4.76 -23.79 -18.96
CA PRO A 163 4.59 -22.92 -17.80
C PRO A 163 5.41 -23.37 -16.58
N VAL A 164 5.75 -24.66 -16.47
CA VAL A 164 6.61 -25.17 -15.39
C VAL A 164 8.05 -24.71 -15.58
N GLU A 165 8.56 -24.76 -16.82
CA GLU A 165 9.88 -24.26 -17.17
C GLU A 165 9.99 -22.74 -16.94
N ALA A 166 9.01 -21.98 -17.42
CA ALA A 166 8.93 -20.54 -17.18
C ALA A 166 8.94 -20.21 -15.69
N ARG A 167 8.15 -20.93 -14.89
CA ARG A 167 8.10 -20.72 -13.44
C ARG A 167 9.41 -21.06 -12.74
N LEU A 168 10.05 -22.16 -13.14
CA LEU A 168 11.35 -22.54 -12.59
C LEU A 168 12.43 -21.53 -12.95
N TYR A 169 12.44 -21.03 -14.20
CA TYR A 169 13.35 -19.98 -14.64
C TYR A 169 13.20 -18.73 -13.78
N TRP A 170 11.96 -18.25 -13.61
CA TRP A 170 11.65 -17.11 -12.75
C TRP A 170 12.09 -17.32 -11.29
N ALA A 171 11.89 -18.52 -10.74
CA ALA A 171 12.30 -18.85 -9.38
C ALA A 171 13.83 -18.80 -9.20
N LEU A 172 14.58 -19.46 -10.11
CA LEU A 172 16.04 -19.53 -10.03
C LEU A 172 16.72 -18.19 -10.37
N ALA A 173 16.08 -17.36 -11.20
CA ALA A 173 16.58 -16.02 -11.51
C ALA A 173 16.65 -15.10 -10.28
N ARG A 174 15.81 -15.33 -9.27
CA ARG A 174 15.73 -14.54 -8.02
C ARG A 174 16.58 -15.07 -6.87
N MET A 175 17.37 -16.12 -7.11
CA MET A 175 18.33 -16.65 -6.14
C MET A 175 19.71 -16.07 -6.40
N ASP A 176 20.54 -16.06 -5.35
CA ASP A 176 21.97 -15.79 -5.51
C ASP A 176 22.64 -16.87 -6.39
N ARG A 177 23.76 -16.50 -7.00
CA ARG A 177 24.46 -17.29 -8.00
C ARG A 177 24.96 -18.61 -7.44
N GLU A 178 25.55 -18.60 -6.25
CA GLU A 178 26.08 -19.80 -5.62
C GLU A 178 24.97 -20.83 -5.41
N THR A 179 23.83 -20.40 -4.85
CA THR A 179 22.67 -21.25 -4.61
C THR A 179 22.09 -21.81 -5.92
N ARG A 180 21.86 -20.97 -6.94
CA ARG A 180 21.28 -21.46 -8.21
C ARG A 180 22.25 -22.37 -8.98
N ASP A 181 23.55 -22.09 -8.96
CA ASP A 181 24.57 -22.92 -9.61
C ASP A 181 24.75 -24.26 -8.90
N PHE A 182 24.53 -24.30 -7.58
CA PHE A 182 24.41 -25.55 -6.82
C PHE A 182 23.18 -26.33 -7.27
N LEU A 183 21.98 -25.73 -7.20
CA LEU A 183 20.71 -26.40 -7.53
C LEU A 183 20.66 -26.95 -8.97
N ARG A 184 21.30 -26.24 -9.92
CA ARG A 184 21.46 -26.70 -11.30
C ARG A 184 22.27 -28.00 -11.40
N ARG A 185 23.29 -28.17 -10.55
CA ARG A 185 24.15 -29.36 -10.53
C ARG A 185 23.50 -30.48 -9.71
N GLU A 186 23.03 -30.14 -8.51
CA GLU A 186 22.49 -31.06 -7.52
C GLU A 186 21.28 -30.38 -6.84
N PRO A 187 20.04 -30.85 -7.03
CA PRO A 187 19.65 -32.12 -7.67
C PRO A 187 19.53 -32.07 -9.20
N GLY A 188 19.57 -30.89 -9.82
CA GLY A 188 19.39 -30.69 -11.27
C GLY A 188 17.96 -30.31 -11.68
N LEU A 189 17.85 -29.55 -12.77
CA LEU A 189 16.60 -28.88 -13.17
C LEU A 189 15.38 -29.83 -13.33
N PRO A 190 15.50 -31.04 -13.92
CA PRO A 190 14.35 -31.95 -14.03
C PRO A 190 13.76 -32.38 -12.69
N LYS A 191 14.60 -32.53 -11.65
CA LYS A 191 14.14 -32.85 -10.29
C LYS A 191 13.58 -31.64 -9.56
N LEU A 192 13.95 -30.42 -9.96
CA LEU A 192 13.41 -29.16 -9.43
C LEU A 192 12.05 -28.79 -10.02
N ALA A 193 11.77 -29.19 -11.27
CA ALA A 193 10.56 -28.81 -12.00
C ALA A 193 9.24 -29.08 -11.22
N PRO A 194 9.06 -30.24 -10.54
CA PRO A 194 7.87 -30.45 -9.70
C PRO A 194 7.72 -29.46 -8.54
N PHE A 195 8.81 -28.81 -8.11
CA PHE A 195 8.84 -27.84 -7.02
C PHE A 195 8.88 -26.39 -7.51
N ALA A 196 8.70 -26.12 -8.82
CA ALA A 196 8.81 -24.78 -9.39
C ALA A 196 7.92 -23.74 -8.66
N ALA A 197 6.70 -24.11 -8.27
CA ALA A 197 5.80 -23.24 -7.52
C ALA A 197 6.29 -22.93 -6.09
N MET A 198 6.86 -23.93 -5.42
CA MET A 198 7.46 -23.76 -4.09
C MET A 198 8.71 -22.89 -4.15
N LEU A 199 9.54 -23.06 -5.18
CA LEU A 199 10.74 -22.27 -5.40
C LEU A 199 10.41 -20.81 -5.75
N ASP A 200 9.39 -20.61 -6.57
CA ASP A 200 8.88 -19.28 -6.91
C ASP A 200 8.40 -18.54 -5.65
N PHE A 201 7.64 -19.21 -4.79
CA PHE A 201 7.12 -18.56 -3.59
C PHE A 201 8.06 -18.54 -2.40
N TYR A 202 9.00 -19.46 -2.23
CA TYR A 202 9.76 -19.56 -0.98
C TYR A 202 11.26 -19.74 -1.21
N GLY A 203 11.72 -19.55 -2.46
CA GLY A 203 13.09 -19.82 -2.84
C GLY A 203 14.06 -18.65 -2.70
N SER A 204 13.56 -17.41 -2.70
CA SER A 204 14.39 -16.19 -2.75
C SER A 204 15.29 -15.99 -1.53
N GLU A 205 14.91 -16.54 -0.38
CA GLU A 205 15.64 -16.41 0.89
C GLU A 205 16.56 -17.62 1.17
N LEU A 206 16.61 -18.59 0.25
CA LEU A 206 17.51 -19.74 0.36
C LEU A 206 18.93 -19.30 0.01
N SER A 207 19.90 -19.74 0.81
CA SER A 207 21.30 -19.46 0.54
C SER A 207 22.17 -20.66 0.87
N ILE A 208 23.06 -21.00 -0.07
CA ILE A 208 24.12 -21.99 0.11
C ILE A 208 25.44 -21.23 0.05
N ARG A 209 26.29 -21.42 1.07
CA ARG A 209 27.61 -20.81 1.15
C ARG A 209 28.65 -21.89 1.44
N SER A 210 29.65 -22.00 0.58
CA SER A 210 30.72 -23.00 0.68
C SER A 210 30.20 -24.44 0.82
N GLY A 211 29.12 -24.77 0.11
CA GLY A 211 28.50 -26.10 0.17
C GLY A 211 27.69 -26.38 1.44
N HIS A 212 27.32 -25.35 2.20
CA HIS A 212 26.51 -25.45 3.42
C HIS A 212 25.25 -24.60 3.31
N VAL A 213 24.10 -25.11 3.74
CA VAL A 213 22.85 -24.35 3.77
C VAL A 213 22.87 -23.35 4.91
N VAL A 214 22.67 -22.07 4.62
CA VAL A 214 22.50 -21.02 5.63
C VAL A 214 21.08 -21.12 6.18
N VAL A 215 20.94 -21.50 7.45
CA VAL A 215 19.64 -21.67 8.11
C VAL A 215 19.24 -20.45 8.95
N PRO A 216 17.93 -20.13 9.08
CA PRO A 216 17.46 -19.11 10.01
C PRO A 216 17.93 -19.40 11.43
N GLY A 217 18.50 -18.38 12.08
CA GLY A 217 19.12 -18.50 13.41
C GLY A 217 20.62 -18.88 13.37
N GLY A 218 21.18 -19.09 12.18
CA GLY A 218 22.61 -19.38 11.98
C GLY A 218 23.04 -20.71 12.60
N ALA A 219 24.35 -20.83 12.85
CA ALA A 219 24.97 -22.08 13.34
C ALA A 219 24.31 -22.64 14.61
N ALA A 220 23.82 -21.78 15.50
CA ALA A 220 23.15 -22.19 16.74
C ALA A 220 21.83 -22.94 16.49
N ALA A 221 21.17 -22.71 15.36
CA ALA A 221 19.90 -23.32 15.00
C ALA A 221 20.03 -24.58 14.13
N GLU A 222 21.22 -24.89 13.62
CA GLU A 222 21.45 -26.04 12.74
C GLU A 222 21.00 -27.38 13.33
N PRO A 223 21.21 -27.70 14.62
CA PRO A 223 20.71 -28.94 15.19
C PRO A 223 19.18 -29.04 15.14
N ALA A 224 18.48 -27.92 15.37
CA ALA A 224 17.03 -27.84 15.34
C ALA A 224 16.49 -28.04 13.93
N TRP A 225 17.11 -27.39 12.93
CA TRP A 225 16.77 -27.58 11.52
C TRP A 225 17.08 -29.00 11.04
N ARG A 226 18.20 -29.59 11.46
CA ARG A 226 18.55 -30.98 11.14
C ARG A 226 17.50 -31.95 11.64
N GLN A 227 17.04 -31.79 12.88
CA GLN A 227 15.95 -32.60 13.45
C GLN A 227 14.64 -32.38 12.67
N LEU A 228 14.31 -31.13 12.37
CA LEU A 228 13.03 -30.77 11.77
C LEU A 228 12.93 -31.17 10.30
N VAL A 229 13.98 -30.98 9.51
CA VAL A 229 14.04 -31.33 8.08
C VAL A 229 14.31 -32.82 7.92
N GLY A 230 15.15 -33.39 8.78
CA GLY A 230 15.61 -34.78 8.71
C GLY A 230 16.84 -34.97 7.81
N ALA A 231 17.56 -33.90 7.51
CA ALA A 231 18.85 -33.89 6.81
C ALA A 231 19.72 -32.76 7.35
N ALA A 232 21.04 -32.89 7.21
CA ALA A 232 22.00 -31.95 7.77
C ALA A 232 22.24 -30.78 6.80
N PRO A 233 22.41 -29.52 7.27
CA PRO A 233 22.74 -28.38 6.41
C PRO A 233 24.04 -28.54 5.60
N GLU A 234 24.96 -29.39 6.08
CA GLU A 234 26.21 -29.79 5.40
C GLU A 234 25.98 -30.70 4.18
N SER A 235 24.74 -31.21 4.00
CA SER A 235 24.31 -32.01 2.86
C SER A 235 23.21 -31.28 2.08
N PRO A 236 23.52 -30.21 1.32
CA PRO A 236 22.49 -29.33 0.78
C PRO A 236 21.50 -30.00 -0.17
N GLU A 237 21.92 -30.94 -1.04
CA GLU A 237 20.99 -31.64 -1.94
C GLU A 237 19.86 -32.35 -1.17
N GLU A 238 20.24 -33.12 -0.14
CA GLU A 238 19.30 -33.88 0.68
C GLU A 238 18.43 -32.95 1.54
N PHE A 239 19.05 -31.92 2.12
CA PHE A 239 18.37 -30.91 2.92
C PHE A 239 17.26 -30.21 2.12
N MET A 240 17.59 -29.70 0.94
CA MET A 240 16.68 -28.92 0.10
C MET A 240 15.55 -29.79 -0.47
N THR A 241 15.88 -31.01 -0.92
CA THR A 241 14.87 -31.97 -1.41
C THR A 241 13.84 -32.30 -0.31
N LYS A 242 14.29 -32.50 0.93
CA LYS A 242 13.39 -32.75 2.07
C LYS A 242 12.62 -31.49 2.48
N LEU A 243 13.25 -30.31 2.43
CA LEU A 243 12.63 -29.05 2.82
C LEU A 243 11.36 -28.76 2.01
N TRP A 244 11.37 -28.97 0.70
CA TRP A 244 10.24 -28.64 -0.17
C TRP A 244 9.22 -29.78 -0.33
N SER A 245 9.63 -31.03 -0.19
CA SER A 245 8.73 -32.19 -0.28
C SER A 245 7.96 -32.46 1.00
N ARG A 246 8.50 -32.03 2.15
CA ARG A 246 7.91 -32.29 3.46
C ARG A 246 6.61 -31.52 3.67
N ASP A 247 5.58 -32.25 4.08
CA ASP A 247 4.26 -31.71 4.43
C ASP A 247 3.69 -30.80 3.33
N GLU A 248 3.71 -31.27 2.08
CA GLU A 248 3.28 -30.53 0.87
C GLU A 248 3.99 -29.17 0.68
N GLY A 249 5.15 -28.95 1.32
CA GLY A 249 5.93 -27.71 1.22
C GLY A 249 5.74 -26.71 2.36
N TRP A 250 4.91 -27.02 3.38
CA TRP A 250 4.75 -26.14 4.54
C TRP A 250 6.05 -25.85 5.28
N LEU A 251 7.01 -26.79 5.27
CA LEU A 251 8.31 -26.56 5.91
C LEU A 251 9.13 -25.48 5.18
N ALA A 252 9.07 -25.43 3.84
CA ALA A 252 9.72 -24.39 3.06
C ALA A 252 9.11 -23.01 3.32
N ALA A 253 7.78 -22.92 3.43
CA ALA A 253 7.10 -21.68 3.79
C ALA A 253 7.51 -21.19 5.18
N TYR A 254 7.66 -22.10 6.15
CA TYR A 254 8.14 -21.78 7.49
C TYR A 254 9.59 -21.29 7.48
N PHE A 255 10.46 -21.95 6.70
CA PHE A 255 11.86 -21.54 6.52
C PHE A 255 11.97 -20.14 5.92
N ASP A 256 11.32 -19.85 4.77
CA ASP A 256 11.35 -18.53 4.12
C ASP A 256 10.81 -17.43 5.05
N THR A 257 9.74 -17.71 5.79
CA THR A 257 9.15 -16.73 6.71
C THR A 257 10.11 -16.38 7.84
N LEU A 258 10.84 -17.36 8.40
CA LEU A 258 11.85 -17.09 9.42
C LEU A 258 13.10 -16.41 8.84
N SER A 259 13.57 -16.77 7.64
CA SER A 259 14.72 -16.13 6.99
C SER A 259 14.56 -14.62 6.76
N ARG A 260 13.32 -14.12 6.76
CA ARG A 260 13.00 -12.69 6.60
C ARG A 260 13.17 -11.88 7.89
N LEU A 261 13.26 -12.53 9.04
CA LEU A 261 13.39 -11.87 10.34
C LEU A 261 14.79 -11.35 10.59
N LYS A 262 14.88 -10.28 11.38
CA LYS A 262 16.16 -9.76 11.88
C LYS A 262 16.79 -10.73 12.86
N GLN A 263 18.12 -10.70 12.95
CA GLN A 263 18.88 -11.59 13.83
C GLN A 263 18.44 -11.56 15.30
N SER A 264 18.02 -10.39 15.80
CA SER A 264 17.53 -10.22 17.18
C SER A 264 16.24 -10.98 17.48
N GLN A 265 15.37 -11.15 16.49
CA GLN A 265 14.08 -11.86 16.61
C GLN A 265 14.25 -13.37 16.42
N LEU A 266 15.19 -13.78 15.56
CA LEU A 266 15.41 -15.19 15.20
C LEU A 266 15.71 -16.08 16.42
N ALA A 267 16.51 -15.59 17.37
CA ALA A 267 16.93 -16.36 18.54
C ALA A 267 15.76 -16.99 19.33
N TYR A 268 14.61 -16.31 19.40
CA TYR A 268 13.43 -16.84 20.08
C TYR A 268 12.78 -18.00 19.30
N PHE A 269 12.65 -17.88 17.98
CA PHE A 269 11.94 -18.86 17.16
C PHE A 269 12.78 -20.09 16.80
N THR A 270 14.10 -19.94 16.73
CA THR A 270 15.01 -20.96 16.19
C THR A 270 15.69 -21.83 17.25
N ASP A 271 15.31 -21.68 18.52
CA ASP A 271 15.77 -22.56 19.59
C ASP A 271 15.34 -24.02 19.36
N LEU A 272 16.16 -24.97 19.81
CA LEU A 272 15.99 -26.41 19.63
C LEU A 272 14.62 -26.92 20.12
N ARG A 273 14.05 -26.31 21.15
CA ARG A 273 12.71 -26.68 21.67
C ARG A 273 11.59 -26.04 20.88
N ARG A 274 11.72 -24.76 20.54
CA ARG A 274 10.63 -23.93 20.00
C ARG A 274 10.41 -24.17 18.51
N LEU A 275 11.49 -24.30 17.72
CA LEU A 275 11.41 -24.43 16.28
C LEU A 275 10.54 -25.63 15.83
N PRO A 276 10.77 -26.87 16.31
CA PRO A 276 9.94 -28.01 15.90
C PRO A 276 8.50 -27.90 16.42
N ARG A 277 8.32 -27.31 17.61
CA ARG A 277 7.03 -27.16 18.28
C ARG A 277 6.12 -26.20 17.53
N PHE A 278 6.61 -25.01 17.19
CA PHE A 278 5.85 -24.03 16.41
C PHE A 278 5.55 -24.52 15.00
N TYR A 279 6.49 -25.23 14.36
CA TYR A 279 6.22 -25.87 13.08
C TYR A 279 5.11 -26.92 13.17
N GLN A 280 5.13 -27.78 14.19
CA GLN A 280 4.07 -28.78 14.40
C GLN A 280 2.71 -28.12 14.61
N ALA A 281 2.68 -26.99 15.31
CA ALA A 281 1.46 -26.22 15.52
C ALA A 281 0.91 -25.65 14.21
N LEU A 282 1.77 -25.02 13.40
CA LEU A 282 1.45 -24.52 12.05
C LEU A 282 0.93 -25.66 11.16
N ARG A 283 1.69 -26.75 11.05
CA ARG A 283 1.38 -27.90 10.20
C ARG A 283 0.06 -28.56 10.58
N GLY A 284 -0.23 -28.69 11.87
CA GLY A 284 -1.42 -29.37 12.36
C GLY A 284 -1.48 -30.85 11.96
N ASN A 285 -2.69 -31.40 11.87
CA ASN A 285 -2.88 -32.81 11.53
C ASN A 285 -2.99 -33.06 10.02
N ASP A 286 -3.37 -32.03 9.26
CA ASP A 286 -3.58 -32.11 7.81
C ASP A 286 -2.77 -31.01 7.12
N PRO A 287 -1.68 -31.36 6.41
CA PRO A 287 -0.90 -30.39 5.64
C PRO A 287 -1.67 -29.89 4.41
N HIS A 288 -2.78 -30.52 4.00
CA HIS A 288 -3.55 -30.09 2.86
C HIS A 288 -4.40 -28.84 3.18
N PRO A 289 -4.57 -27.89 2.23
CA PRO A 289 -3.79 -27.74 1.01
C PRO A 289 -2.36 -27.22 1.28
N GLY A 290 -1.40 -27.68 0.48
CA GLY A 290 -0.04 -27.13 0.47
C GLY A 290 0.02 -25.63 0.15
N PRO A 291 1.07 -24.92 0.61
CA PRO A 291 1.16 -23.46 0.58
C PRO A 291 1.50 -22.88 -0.80
N ALA A 292 1.59 -23.70 -1.85
CA ALA A 292 1.73 -23.28 -3.25
C ALA A 292 0.55 -23.72 -4.15
N LYS A 293 -0.53 -24.29 -3.56
CA LYS A 293 -1.71 -24.72 -4.31
C LYS A 293 -2.42 -23.57 -5.04
N PHE A 294 -2.38 -22.37 -4.45
CA PHE A 294 -2.92 -21.15 -5.08
C PHE A 294 -1.81 -20.52 -5.90
N LEU A 295 -1.93 -20.64 -7.22
CA LEU A 295 -0.79 -20.49 -8.14
C LEU A 295 -0.38 -19.04 -8.42
N VAL A 296 -1.12 -18.05 -7.91
CA VAL A 296 -0.93 -16.62 -8.24
C VAL A 296 -0.38 -15.81 -7.05
N PHE A 297 -0.79 -16.11 -5.81
CA PHE A 297 -0.35 -15.37 -4.62
C PHE A 297 0.06 -16.32 -3.49
N ARG A 298 1.02 -15.88 -2.67
CA ARG A 298 1.40 -16.58 -1.43
C ARG A 298 0.19 -16.63 -0.48
N PRO A 299 -0.26 -17.80 0.01
CA PRO A 299 -1.52 -17.92 0.75
C PRO A 299 -1.42 -17.69 2.27
N ASN A 300 -0.23 -17.44 2.84
CA ASN A 300 -0.05 -17.41 4.30
C ASN A 300 0.47 -16.06 4.86
N PRO A 301 -0.35 -14.99 4.83
CA PRO A 301 0.00 -13.73 5.47
C PRO A 301 0.13 -13.88 6.99
N GLY A 302 -0.65 -14.76 7.61
CA GLY A 302 -0.82 -14.82 9.06
C GLY A 302 0.47 -15.19 9.78
N LEU A 303 1.20 -16.16 9.22
CA LEU A 303 2.50 -16.57 9.76
C LEU A 303 3.51 -15.41 9.67
N SER A 304 3.58 -14.77 8.51
CA SER A 304 4.52 -13.66 8.26
C SER A 304 4.26 -12.49 9.18
N LEU A 305 2.99 -12.10 9.35
CA LEU A 305 2.58 -11.04 10.27
C LEU A 305 2.87 -11.44 11.72
N LEU A 306 2.55 -12.68 12.12
CA LEU A 306 2.80 -13.16 13.49
C LEU A 306 4.28 -13.07 13.86
N VAL A 307 5.17 -13.64 13.07
CA VAL A 307 6.60 -13.68 13.45
C VAL A 307 7.25 -12.31 13.37
N THR A 308 6.77 -11.43 12.48
CA THR A 308 7.31 -10.08 12.30
C THR A 308 6.84 -9.14 13.41
N ARG A 309 5.59 -9.30 13.88
CA ARG A 309 4.94 -8.39 14.83
C ARG A 309 4.85 -8.91 16.25
N LEU A 310 5.28 -10.14 16.54
CA LEU A 310 5.30 -10.65 17.90
C LEU A 310 6.18 -9.76 18.78
N GLN A 311 5.59 -9.25 19.86
CA GLN A 311 6.26 -8.40 20.83
C GLN A 311 6.76 -9.20 22.02
N PHE A 312 7.79 -8.65 22.68
CA PHE A 312 8.50 -9.31 23.76
C PHE A 312 8.67 -8.36 24.95
N GLU A 313 8.36 -8.82 26.16
CA GLU A 313 8.68 -8.10 27.40
C GLU A 313 10.16 -8.22 27.76
N SER A 314 10.72 -9.38 27.46
CA SER A 314 12.15 -9.70 27.53
C SER A 314 12.47 -10.73 26.44
N LYS A 315 13.74 -11.01 26.18
CA LYS A 315 14.18 -11.90 25.07
C LYS A 315 13.45 -13.25 24.98
N ASP A 316 12.90 -13.77 26.08
CA ASP A 316 12.24 -15.07 26.14
C ASP A 316 10.74 -15.03 26.49
N ALA A 317 10.18 -13.84 26.75
CA ALA A 317 8.81 -13.69 27.21
C ALA A 317 7.98 -12.88 26.20
N PRO A 318 7.15 -13.53 25.38
CA PRO A 318 6.24 -12.82 24.48
C PRO A 318 5.21 -12.04 25.30
N LEU A 319 4.94 -10.81 24.86
CA LEU A 319 3.93 -9.94 25.45
C LEU A 319 2.54 -10.51 25.16
N ILE A 320 1.73 -10.67 26.21
CA ILE A 320 0.35 -11.16 26.09
C ILE A 320 -0.62 -10.06 26.53
N PRO A 321 -1.43 -9.49 25.61
CA PRO A 321 -2.41 -8.48 25.97
C PRO A 321 -3.40 -8.99 27.02
N GLY A 322 -3.62 -8.20 28.08
CA GLY A 322 -4.42 -8.62 29.22
C GLY A 322 -3.75 -9.72 30.03
N ASN A 323 -4.20 -10.98 29.88
CA ASN A 323 -3.58 -12.13 30.53
C ASN A 323 -3.89 -13.46 29.81
N LEU A 324 -3.23 -14.54 30.22
CA LEU A 324 -3.44 -15.85 29.60
C LEU A 324 -4.89 -16.35 29.73
N GLN A 325 -5.58 -16.04 30.84
CA GLN A 325 -6.93 -16.55 31.11
C GLN A 325 -7.95 -16.02 30.11
N VAL A 326 -7.92 -14.73 29.79
CA VAL A 326 -8.83 -14.15 28.79
C VAL A 326 -8.61 -14.77 27.40
N TRP A 327 -7.36 -15.06 27.03
CA TRP A 327 -7.06 -15.72 25.76
C TRP A 327 -7.60 -17.15 25.67
N LYS A 328 -7.65 -17.89 26.79
CA LYS A 328 -8.35 -19.20 26.80
C LYS A 328 -9.81 -19.04 26.43
N GLU A 329 -10.46 -17.99 26.91
CA GLU A 329 -11.86 -17.70 26.65
C GLU A 329 -12.07 -17.26 25.20
N ILE A 330 -11.29 -16.31 24.70
CA ILE A 330 -11.37 -15.79 23.32
C ILE A 330 -11.27 -16.94 22.31
N VAL A 331 -10.25 -17.79 22.44
CA VAL A 331 -10.02 -18.89 21.50
C VAL A 331 -11.11 -19.97 21.59
N ARG A 332 -11.74 -20.16 22.75
CA ARG A 332 -12.84 -21.10 22.93
C ARG A 332 -14.16 -20.64 22.31
N HIS A 333 -14.45 -19.34 22.35
CA HIS A 333 -15.74 -18.80 21.92
C HIS A 333 -15.85 -18.56 20.40
N GLN A 334 -14.73 -18.54 19.66
CA GLN A 334 -14.71 -18.23 18.23
C GLN A 334 -14.05 -19.31 17.35
N PRO A 335 -14.55 -20.55 17.29
CA PRO A 335 -14.03 -21.52 16.33
C PRO A 335 -14.54 -21.20 14.92
N THR A 336 -13.80 -20.41 14.15
CA THR A 336 -14.13 -20.03 12.75
C THR A 336 -13.80 -21.12 11.72
N SER A 337 -13.13 -22.20 12.13
CA SER A 337 -12.72 -23.33 11.28
C SER A 337 -12.48 -24.61 12.08
N LYS A 338 -12.34 -25.76 11.39
CA LYS A 338 -11.97 -27.04 12.05
C LYS A 338 -10.62 -26.95 12.77
N ILE A 339 -9.65 -26.22 12.21
CA ILE A 339 -8.35 -25.96 12.84
C ILE A 339 -8.57 -25.15 14.12
N ALA A 340 -9.38 -24.10 14.06
CA ALA A 340 -9.71 -23.29 15.23
C ALA A 340 -10.44 -24.11 16.31
N SER A 341 -11.33 -25.03 15.95
CA SER A 341 -11.99 -25.94 16.91
C SER A 341 -10.98 -26.83 17.66
N GLY A 342 -9.95 -27.33 16.97
CA GLY A 342 -8.89 -28.13 17.60
C GLY A 342 -8.09 -27.33 18.63
N TRP A 343 -7.77 -26.08 18.31
CA TRP A 343 -7.08 -25.16 19.23
C TRP A 343 -7.98 -24.67 20.37
N ALA A 344 -9.26 -24.45 20.12
CA ALA A 344 -10.26 -24.14 21.15
C ALA A 344 -10.32 -25.23 22.23
N HIS A 345 -10.23 -26.50 21.84
CA HIS A 345 -10.18 -27.61 22.81
C HIS A 345 -8.89 -27.59 23.64
N LYS A 346 -7.73 -27.35 22.99
CA LYS A 346 -6.42 -27.25 23.66
C LYS A 346 -6.27 -26.00 24.53
N ALA A 347 -6.98 -24.91 24.22
CA ALA A 347 -6.84 -23.64 24.93
C ALA A 347 -7.05 -23.75 26.44
N GLY A 348 -7.84 -24.73 26.89
CA GLY A 348 -8.05 -24.99 28.31
C GLY A 348 -6.81 -25.36 29.11
N THR A 349 -5.85 -26.02 28.46
CA THR A 349 -4.65 -26.55 29.11
C THR A 349 -3.46 -25.59 29.03
N TRP A 350 -3.63 -24.41 28.43
CA TRP A 350 -2.57 -23.41 28.35
C TRP A 350 -2.24 -22.85 29.73
N ASN A 351 -0.98 -22.95 30.14
CA ASN A 351 -0.47 -22.44 31.41
C ASN A 351 0.73 -21.49 31.21
N THR A 352 1.17 -21.28 29.98
CA THR A 352 2.32 -20.45 29.63
C THR A 352 2.02 -19.57 28.41
N SER A 353 2.69 -18.43 28.29
CA SER A 353 2.60 -17.55 27.12
C SER A 353 3.11 -18.24 25.84
N GLU A 354 4.11 -19.12 25.95
CA GLU A 354 4.62 -19.91 24.83
C GLU A 354 3.55 -20.84 24.23
N GLN A 355 2.66 -21.42 25.05
CA GLN A 355 1.54 -22.25 24.57
C GLN A 355 0.48 -21.44 23.82
N LEU A 356 0.26 -20.18 24.22
CA LEU A 356 -0.61 -19.27 23.49
C LEU A 356 -0.01 -18.93 22.13
N VAL A 357 1.28 -18.59 22.08
CA VAL A 357 2.00 -18.33 20.83
C VAL A 357 1.98 -19.56 19.92
N GLU A 358 2.20 -20.75 20.46
CA GLU A 358 2.03 -22.03 19.75
C GLU A 358 0.62 -22.13 19.12
N GLY A 359 -0.43 -21.79 19.87
CA GLY A 359 -1.80 -21.71 19.34
C GLY A 359 -1.94 -20.71 18.19
N MET A 360 -1.32 -19.54 18.29
CA MET A 360 -1.33 -18.53 17.22
C MET A 360 -0.64 -19.02 15.94
N PHE A 361 0.45 -19.79 16.05
CA PHE A 361 1.07 -20.45 14.89
C PHE A 361 0.08 -21.39 14.20
N GLY A 362 -0.67 -22.19 14.95
CA GLY A 362 -1.66 -23.08 14.36
C GLY A 362 -2.87 -22.35 13.76
N LEU A 363 -3.25 -21.20 14.32
CA LEU A 363 -4.33 -20.36 13.78
C LEU A 363 -3.88 -19.50 12.58
N SER A 364 -2.58 -19.36 12.34
CA SER A 364 -2.04 -18.54 11.24
C SER A 364 -2.41 -19.01 9.83
N ARG A 365 -2.86 -20.26 9.68
CA ARG A 365 -3.34 -20.81 8.41
C ARG A 365 -4.64 -20.18 7.90
N SER A 366 -5.32 -19.36 8.69
CA SER A 366 -6.54 -18.66 8.29
C SER A 366 -6.63 -17.28 8.95
N LEU A 367 -6.51 -16.21 8.14
CA LEU A 367 -6.82 -14.84 8.53
C LEU A 367 -8.28 -14.54 8.17
N ASN A 368 -9.20 -14.73 9.12
CA ASN A 368 -10.62 -14.41 8.95
C ASN A 368 -11.17 -13.70 10.19
N ASN A 369 -10.68 -12.49 10.53
CA ASN A 369 -11.07 -11.75 11.75
C ASN A 369 -11.03 -12.61 13.02
N GLY A 370 -10.17 -13.63 13.03
CA GLY A 370 -10.12 -14.66 14.05
C GLY A 370 -9.13 -14.33 15.16
N PRO A 371 -8.88 -15.25 16.11
CA PRO A 371 -8.08 -14.97 17.30
C PRO A 371 -6.66 -14.47 17.01
N LEU A 372 -6.04 -14.87 15.89
CA LEU A 372 -4.73 -14.33 15.49
C LEU A 372 -4.80 -12.84 15.18
N GLN A 373 -5.80 -12.39 14.40
CA GLN A 373 -5.90 -10.98 14.04
C GLN A 373 -6.22 -10.13 15.27
N ILE A 374 -7.11 -10.63 16.15
CA ILE A 374 -7.36 -10.03 17.46
C ILE A 374 -6.05 -9.91 18.25
N PHE A 375 -5.25 -10.99 18.32
CA PHE A 375 -3.97 -10.99 19.03
C PHE A 375 -3.00 -9.94 18.49
N LEU A 376 -2.87 -9.82 17.17
CA LEU A 376 -1.99 -8.83 16.54
C LEU A 376 -2.45 -7.40 16.80
N THR A 377 -3.74 -7.10 16.59
CA THR A 377 -4.29 -5.75 16.83
C THR A 377 -4.17 -5.35 18.30
N LEU A 378 -4.53 -6.24 19.24
CA LEU A 378 -4.45 -5.93 20.68
C LEU A 378 -3.00 -5.82 21.17
N SER A 379 -2.08 -6.61 20.61
CA SER A 379 -0.64 -6.47 20.91
C SER A 379 -0.10 -5.14 20.41
N GLU A 380 -0.55 -4.66 19.25
CA GLU A 380 -0.16 -3.34 18.76
C GLU A 380 -0.72 -2.21 19.64
N ILE A 381 -1.97 -2.31 20.12
CA ILE A 381 -2.55 -1.33 21.06
C ILE A 381 -1.69 -1.20 22.32
N ASP A 382 -1.17 -2.32 22.85
CA ASP A 382 -0.31 -2.34 24.03
C ASP A 382 1.16 -1.95 23.77
N ARG A 383 1.60 -1.87 22.50
CA ARG A 383 3.03 -1.76 22.14
C ARG A 383 3.77 -0.63 22.84
N ALA A 384 3.22 0.57 22.73
CA ALA A 384 3.83 1.78 23.29
C ALA A 384 3.22 2.17 24.64
N ARG A 385 2.32 1.34 25.20
CA ARG A 385 1.73 1.59 26.52
C ARG A 385 2.71 1.17 27.61
N PRO A 386 2.94 2.03 28.63
CA PRO A 386 3.62 1.62 29.85
C PRO A 386 2.92 0.41 30.48
N HIS A 387 3.67 -0.47 31.16
CA HIS A 387 3.15 -1.71 31.75
C HIS A 387 1.88 -1.50 32.60
N GLU A 388 1.81 -0.40 33.35
CA GLU A 388 0.67 -0.05 34.22
C GLU A 388 -0.58 0.41 33.47
N ARG A 389 -0.44 0.80 32.20
CA ARG A 389 -1.52 1.34 31.34
C ARG A 389 -1.90 0.40 30.19
N ARG A 390 -1.36 -0.81 30.16
CA ARG A 390 -1.76 -1.85 29.20
C ARG A 390 -3.21 -2.25 29.42
N LEU A 391 -3.83 -2.79 28.37
CA LEU A 391 -5.24 -3.18 28.37
C LEU A 391 -5.55 -4.16 29.50
N SER A 392 -6.59 -3.86 30.30
CA SER A 392 -7.06 -4.82 31.28
C SER A 392 -7.67 -6.07 30.61
N PRO A 393 -7.70 -7.22 31.31
CA PRO A 393 -8.34 -8.42 30.79
C PRO A 393 -9.82 -8.20 30.39
N GLN A 394 -10.52 -7.31 31.07
CA GLN A 394 -11.90 -6.93 30.77
C GLN A 394 -12.00 -6.19 29.43
N THR A 395 -11.12 -5.21 29.19
CA THR A 395 -11.09 -4.48 27.91
C THR A 395 -10.66 -5.38 26.76
N VAL A 396 -9.67 -6.26 26.97
CA VAL A 396 -9.26 -7.27 25.98
C VAL A 396 -10.44 -8.15 25.56
N ARG A 397 -11.22 -8.63 26.53
CA ARG A 397 -12.43 -9.43 26.25
C ARG A 397 -13.47 -8.61 25.49
N LEU A 398 -13.73 -7.37 25.92
CA LEU A 398 -14.68 -6.48 25.27
C LEU A 398 -14.31 -6.22 23.80
N LEU A 399 -13.04 -5.90 23.53
CA LEU A 399 -12.54 -5.67 22.18
C LEU A 399 -12.64 -6.94 21.32
N ALA A 400 -12.29 -8.10 21.87
CA ALA A 400 -12.38 -9.38 21.17
C ALA A 400 -13.83 -9.79 20.84
N ASP A 401 -14.76 -9.57 21.77
CA ASP A 401 -16.19 -9.88 21.60
C ASP A 401 -16.83 -9.00 20.49
N LYS A 402 -16.29 -7.80 20.28
CA LYS A 402 -16.81 -6.80 19.33
C LYS A 402 -15.96 -6.65 18.06
N PHE A 403 -14.90 -7.45 17.92
CA PHE A 403 -13.90 -7.33 16.86
C PHE A 403 -14.50 -7.43 15.46
N ALA A 404 -15.42 -8.38 15.23
CA ALA A 404 -16.00 -8.61 13.91
C ALA A 404 -16.73 -7.38 13.33
N THR A 405 -17.19 -6.47 14.18
CA THR A 405 -17.93 -5.26 13.78
C THR A 405 -17.04 -4.02 13.76
N PHE A 406 -16.10 -3.87 14.70
CA PHE A 406 -15.37 -2.62 14.89
C PHE A 406 -13.84 -2.72 14.69
N ASN A 407 -13.31 -3.84 14.18
CA ASN A 407 -11.86 -4.05 14.02
C ASN A 407 -11.12 -2.87 13.35
N ASP A 408 -11.67 -2.31 12.27
CA ASP A 408 -11.04 -1.24 11.51
C ASP A 408 -10.99 0.08 12.30
N GLN A 409 -11.87 0.24 13.30
CA GLN A 409 -11.87 1.39 14.22
C GLN A 409 -10.80 1.25 15.32
N TYR A 410 -10.30 0.03 15.58
CA TYR A 410 -9.35 -0.19 16.68
C TYR A 410 -7.97 0.40 16.40
N LEU A 411 -7.69 0.76 15.15
CA LEU A 411 -6.48 1.49 14.74
C LEU A 411 -6.32 2.83 15.48
N ILE A 412 -7.42 3.44 15.93
CA ILE A 412 -7.39 4.66 16.76
C ILE A 412 -6.64 4.38 18.07
N PHE A 413 -6.87 3.23 18.70
CA PHE A 413 -6.30 2.90 20.01
C PHE A 413 -4.83 2.45 19.93
N SER A 414 -4.40 1.97 18.76
CA SER A 414 -3.01 1.65 18.46
C SER A 414 -2.19 2.83 17.94
N GLU A 415 -2.83 3.93 17.56
CA GLU A 415 -2.14 5.18 17.28
C GLU A 415 -2.09 6.08 18.52
N PHE A 416 -3.22 6.23 19.22
CA PHE A 416 -3.35 7.10 20.40
C PHE A 416 -3.30 6.25 21.68
N HIS A 417 -2.10 5.84 22.05
CA HIS A 417 -1.85 4.96 23.21
C HIS A 417 -2.27 5.54 24.57
N ASP A 418 -2.48 6.85 24.65
CA ASP A 418 -2.97 7.55 25.86
C ASP A 418 -4.46 7.30 26.15
N LEU A 419 -5.23 6.75 25.20
CA LEU A 419 -6.65 6.42 25.39
C LEU A 419 -6.79 5.17 26.28
N ASP A 420 -7.32 5.36 27.48
CA ASP A 420 -7.42 4.31 28.50
C ASP A 420 -8.60 3.35 28.29
N ASP A 421 -8.68 2.33 29.16
CA ASP A 421 -9.74 1.34 29.20
C ASP A 421 -11.16 1.97 29.23
N PRO A 422 -11.47 2.94 30.11
CA PRO A 422 -12.72 3.69 30.08
C PRO A 422 -13.04 4.35 28.73
N SER A 423 -12.05 5.00 28.10
CA SER A 423 -12.21 5.67 26.80
C SER A 423 -12.53 4.70 25.68
N ILE A 424 -11.90 3.53 25.68
CA ILE A 424 -12.18 2.43 24.74
C ILE A 424 -13.61 1.90 24.95
N ALA A 425 -13.98 1.60 26.20
CA ALA A 425 -15.31 1.10 26.52
C ALA A 425 -16.40 2.12 26.17
N ARG A 426 -16.13 3.41 26.36
CA ARG A 426 -17.03 4.51 26.01
C ARG A 426 -17.31 4.57 24.51
N PHE A 427 -16.27 4.45 23.69
CA PHE A 427 -16.41 4.40 22.23
C PHE A 427 -17.33 3.27 21.79
N LEU A 428 -17.06 2.05 22.25
CA LEU A 428 -17.86 0.87 21.90
C LEU A 428 -19.32 1.01 22.36
N ALA A 429 -19.55 1.54 23.56
CA ALA A 429 -20.90 1.77 24.07
C ALA A 429 -21.67 2.82 23.24
N VAL A 430 -21.00 3.88 22.78
CA VAL A 430 -21.60 4.88 21.89
C VAL A 430 -21.91 4.25 20.54
N ALA A 431 -20.95 3.55 19.92
CA ALA A 431 -21.13 2.90 18.62
C ALA A 431 -22.34 1.94 18.61
N GLU A 432 -22.46 1.07 19.63
CA GLU A 432 -23.63 0.20 19.78
C GLU A 432 -24.95 0.96 19.98
N THR A 433 -24.91 2.11 20.67
CA THR A 433 -26.09 2.94 20.87
C THR A 433 -26.59 3.51 19.55
N LEU A 434 -25.67 3.89 18.65
CA LEU A 434 -26.00 4.39 17.31
C LEU A 434 -26.56 3.27 16.41
N ASP A 435 -25.99 2.06 16.48
CA ASP A 435 -26.47 0.92 15.68
C ASP A 435 -27.93 0.53 15.99
N ARG A 436 -28.35 0.76 17.24
CA ARG A 436 -29.72 0.52 17.72
C ARG A 436 -30.75 1.54 17.23
N ILE A 437 -30.36 2.61 16.52
CA ILE A 437 -31.29 3.56 15.93
C ILE A 437 -32.10 2.83 14.82
N PRO A 438 -33.45 2.73 14.94
CA PRO A 438 -34.25 1.94 14.00
C PRO A 438 -34.35 2.54 12.60
N ASP A 439 -34.43 3.87 12.51
CA ASP A 439 -34.49 4.58 11.23
C ASP A 439 -33.10 4.62 10.62
N ARG A 440 -32.94 3.98 9.45
CA ARG A 440 -31.63 3.83 8.81
C ARG A 440 -31.05 5.16 8.31
N THR A 441 -31.86 6.13 7.92
CA THR A 441 -31.39 7.46 7.50
C THR A 441 -30.91 8.25 8.71
N VAL A 442 -31.69 8.24 9.80
CA VAL A 442 -31.30 8.88 11.06
C VAL A 442 -30.02 8.26 11.61
N ARG A 443 -29.91 6.93 11.55
CA ARG A 443 -28.70 6.18 11.92
C ARG A 443 -27.49 6.58 11.07
N ALA A 444 -27.64 6.63 9.74
CA ALA A 444 -26.57 7.04 8.82
C ALA A 444 -26.06 8.46 9.15
N ASN A 445 -26.97 9.38 9.46
CA ASN A 445 -26.61 10.74 9.87
C ASN A 445 -25.86 10.76 11.21
N ALA A 446 -26.33 9.99 12.19
CA ALA A 446 -25.68 9.92 13.49
C ALA A 446 -24.26 9.32 13.41
N ILE A 447 -24.11 8.18 12.71
CA ILE A 447 -22.82 7.52 12.51
C ILE A 447 -21.86 8.43 11.74
N GLY A 448 -22.32 9.04 10.63
CA GLY A 448 -21.49 9.94 9.83
C GLY A 448 -21.01 11.18 10.60
N ILE A 449 -21.87 11.79 11.43
CA ILE A 449 -21.48 12.93 12.28
C ILE A 449 -20.45 12.51 13.33
N VAL A 450 -20.68 11.39 14.02
CA VAL A 450 -19.76 10.92 15.07
C VAL A 450 -18.40 10.58 14.50
N GLN A 451 -18.37 9.83 13.40
CA GLN A 451 -17.12 9.45 12.75
C GLN A 451 -16.39 10.67 12.16
N ALA A 452 -17.11 11.64 11.59
CA ALA A 452 -16.49 12.87 11.10
C ALA A 452 -15.87 13.68 12.24
N ASN A 453 -16.53 13.79 13.39
CA ASN A 453 -15.97 14.43 14.58
C ASN A 453 -14.77 13.67 15.14
N ILE A 454 -14.81 12.33 15.17
CA ILE A 454 -13.64 11.51 15.53
C ILE A 454 -12.48 11.80 14.58
N GLY A 455 -12.70 11.80 13.26
CA GLY A 455 -11.65 12.10 12.28
C GLY A 455 -11.05 13.50 12.45
N LEU A 456 -11.87 14.52 12.73
CA LEU A 456 -11.38 15.87 13.05
C LEU A 456 -10.55 15.88 14.34
N TRP A 457 -10.97 15.15 15.37
CA TRP A 457 -10.19 14.99 16.61
C TRP A 457 -8.84 14.30 16.33
N GLU A 458 -8.82 13.22 15.55
CA GLU A 458 -7.58 12.52 15.21
C GLU A 458 -6.61 13.43 14.44
N ILE A 459 -7.12 14.25 13.51
CA ILE A 459 -6.31 15.22 12.76
C ILE A 459 -5.64 16.21 13.72
N LEU A 460 -6.39 16.78 14.68
CA LEU A 460 -5.86 17.76 15.63
C LEU A 460 -4.93 17.12 16.66
N ALA A 461 -5.19 15.88 17.06
CA ALA A 461 -4.31 15.08 17.91
C ALA A 461 -2.98 14.75 17.22
N ARG A 462 -3.00 14.29 15.96
CA ARG A 462 -1.80 14.03 15.14
C ARG A 462 -0.94 15.28 14.95
N GLN A 463 -1.59 16.44 14.82
CA GLN A 463 -0.92 17.74 14.71
C GLN A 463 -0.45 18.31 16.06
N ALA A 464 -0.70 17.60 17.16
CA ALA A 464 -0.42 18.01 18.54
C ALA A 464 -1.04 19.37 18.92
N GLN A 465 -2.15 19.73 18.28
CA GLN A 465 -2.97 20.88 18.66
C GLN A 465 -3.86 20.53 19.86
N ILE A 466 -4.25 19.26 19.99
CA ILE A 466 -4.74 18.70 21.26
C ILE A 466 -3.51 18.15 22.01
N PRO A 467 -3.17 18.67 23.21
CA PRO A 467 -2.03 18.18 23.96
C PRO A 467 -2.16 16.71 24.37
N SER A 468 -1.05 15.95 24.33
CA SER A 468 -1.02 14.53 24.70
C SER A 468 -1.62 14.26 26.09
N ALA A 469 -1.37 15.15 27.05
CA ALA A 469 -1.87 15.03 28.42
C ALA A 469 -3.41 15.10 28.53
N THR A 470 -4.10 15.69 27.56
CA THR A 470 -5.57 15.85 27.56
C THR A 470 -6.27 14.98 26.53
N LEU A 471 -5.55 14.13 25.78
CA LEU A 471 -6.14 13.28 24.74
C LEU A 471 -7.26 12.40 25.30
N ASN A 472 -7.03 11.73 26.42
CA ASN A 472 -8.03 10.87 27.05
C ASN A 472 -9.31 11.63 27.45
N ASP A 473 -9.16 12.79 28.09
CA ASP A 473 -10.31 13.57 28.54
C ASP A 473 -11.07 14.21 27.37
N SER A 474 -10.35 14.71 26.36
CA SER A 474 -10.94 15.29 25.14
C SER A 474 -11.74 14.25 24.36
N TRP A 475 -11.23 13.01 24.26
CA TRP A 475 -11.92 11.88 23.66
C TRP A 475 -13.25 11.57 24.37
N GLN A 476 -13.24 11.54 25.70
CA GLN A 476 -14.48 11.31 26.46
C GLN A 476 -15.48 12.45 26.26
N ARG A 477 -15.05 13.71 26.31
CA ARG A 477 -15.92 14.87 26.06
C ARG A 477 -16.53 14.87 24.66
N LEU A 478 -15.74 14.53 23.64
CA LEU A 478 -16.18 14.36 22.26
C LEU A 478 -17.34 13.36 22.14
N LEU A 479 -17.24 12.20 22.81
CA LEU A 479 -18.23 11.11 22.70
C LEU A 479 -19.47 11.30 23.58
N ASN A 480 -19.35 12.07 24.67
CA ASN A 480 -20.41 12.25 25.66
C ASN A 480 -21.78 12.67 25.09
N PRO A 481 -21.86 13.60 24.11
CA PRO A 481 -23.13 13.99 23.51
C PRO A 481 -23.93 12.84 22.87
N PHE A 482 -23.25 11.75 22.47
CA PHE A 482 -23.86 10.63 21.75
C PHE A 482 -24.19 9.41 22.64
N ALA A 483 -23.99 9.52 23.96
CA ALA A 483 -24.12 8.39 24.88
C ALA A 483 -25.55 7.93 25.17
N ARG A 484 -26.57 8.58 24.59
CA ARG A 484 -27.99 8.24 24.77
C ARG A 484 -28.63 8.06 23.40
N THR A 485 -29.78 7.39 23.35
CA THR A 485 -30.56 7.30 22.10
C THR A 485 -31.04 8.67 21.67
N LEU A 486 -30.76 9.03 20.42
CA LEU A 486 -31.01 10.37 19.87
C LEU A 486 -32.11 10.32 18.81
N ASN A 487 -32.99 11.33 18.83
CA ASN A 487 -33.85 11.67 17.70
C ASN A 487 -33.13 12.66 16.73
N PRO A 488 -33.70 12.98 15.55
CA PRO A 488 -33.03 13.85 14.56
C PRO A 488 -32.55 15.20 15.12
N THR A 489 -33.36 15.87 15.95
CA THR A 489 -32.98 17.15 16.58
C THR A 489 -31.81 16.97 17.54
N GLN A 490 -31.86 15.92 18.36
CA GLN A 490 -30.81 15.60 19.32
C GLN A 490 -29.49 15.20 18.63
N ILE A 491 -29.54 14.60 17.43
CA ILE A 491 -28.34 14.28 16.64
C ILE A 491 -27.62 15.54 16.18
N PHE A 492 -28.37 16.53 15.67
CA PHE A 492 -27.78 17.81 15.28
C PHE A 492 -27.15 18.52 16.49
N ASP A 493 -27.89 18.60 17.59
CA ASP A 493 -27.40 19.26 18.82
C ASP A 493 -26.17 18.52 19.39
N ALA A 494 -26.16 17.18 19.37
CA ALA A 494 -25.01 16.37 19.79
C ALA A 494 -23.77 16.57 18.89
N GLY A 495 -23.97 16.61 17.57
CA GLY A 495 -22.92 16.89 16.60
C GLY A 495 -22.26 18.24 16.82
N ARG A 496 -23.07 19.29 17.00
CA ARG A 496 -22.58 20.63 17.31
C ARG A 496 -21.85 20.70 18.65
N ALA A 497 -22.40 20.08 19.69
CA ALA A 497 -21.78 20.05 21.02
C ALA A 497 -20.42 19.34 20.97
N SER A 498 -20.36 18.17 20.34
CA SER A 498 -19.12 17.40 20.15
C SER A 498 -18.06 18.19 19.39
N LEU A 499 -18.43 18.87 18.29
CA LEU A 499 -17.49 19.75 17.57
C LEU A 499 -16.99 20.91 18.44
N THR A 500 -17.87 21.48 19.27
CA THR A 500 -17.50 22.58 20.18
C THR A 500 -16.46 22.13 21.19
N GLU A 501 -16.58 20.92 21.74
CA GLU A 501 -15.55 20.33 22.63
C GLU A 501 -14.22 20.13 21.90
N ILE A 502 -14.23 19.65 20.65
CA ILE A 502 -13.00 19.49 19.85
C ILE A 502 -12.27 20.83 19.67
N VAL A 503 -13.00 21.87 19.26
CA VAL A 503 -12.42 23.20 19.04
C VAL A 503 -11.93 23.78 20.35
N HIS A 504 -12.71 23.64 21.42
CA HIS A 504 -12.31 24.07 22.76
C HIS A 504 -10.98 23.43 23.20
N ASP A 505 -10.82 22.13 22.96
CA ASP A 505 -9.62 21.40 23.36
C ASP A 505 -8.39 21.73 22.48
N ALA A 506 -8.59 22.24 21.27
CA ALA A 506 -7.52 22.59 20.34
C ALA A 506 -7.11 24.08 20.36
N SER A 507 -8.04 25.01 20.56
CA SER A 507 -7.79 26.46 20.53
C SER A 507 -8.23 27.22 21.79
N GLY A 508 -8.83 26.55 22.77
CA GLY A 508 -9.43 27.16 23.95
C GLY A 508 -10.85 27.67 23.71
N PRO A 509 -11.43 28.44 24.65
CA PRO A 509 -12.82 28.91 24.54
C PRO A 509 -13.01 29.86 23.35
N ALA A 510 -13.54 29.33 22.24
CA ALA A 510 -13.80 30.07 21.02
C ALA A 510 -15.19 29.75 20.45
N THR A 511 -15.73 30.67 19.65
CA THR A 511 -16.99 30.43 18.93
C THR A 511 -16.68 29.67 17.66
N VAL A 512 -17.12 28.42 17.57
CA VAL A 512 -16.89 27.58 16.39
C VAL A 512 -17.41 28.24 15.12
N SER A 513 -16.50 28.52 14.19
CA SER A 513 -16.79 28.94 12.81
C SER A 513 -16.09 28.02 11.80
N GLU A 514 -16.57 28.00 10.56
CA GLU A 514 -15.95 27.18 9.51
C GLU A 514 -14.52 27.62 9.22
N ASN A 515 -14.28 28.94 9.17
CA ASN A 515 -12.95 29.48 8.90
C ASN A 515 -11.95 29.17 10.02
N GLU A 516 -12.38 29.22 11.28
CA GLU A 516 -11.53 28.82 12.41
C GLU A 516 -11.17 27.33 12.33
N LEU A 517 -12.16 26.48 12.06
CA LEU A 517 -11.92 25.04 11.93
C LEU A 517 -10.99 24.71 10.76
N ILE A 518 -11.19 25.32 9.58
CA ILE A 518 -10.26 25.16 8.45
C ILE A 518 -8.86 25.66 8.80
N ALA A 519 -8.74 26.76 9.55
CA ALA A 519 -7.43 27.27 9.99
C ALA A 519 -6.73 26.34 10.99
N LEU A 520 -7.49 25.64 11.84
CA LEU A 520 -6.96 24.60 12.73
C LEU A 520 -6.51 23.37 11.95
N LEU A 521 -7.35 22.87 11.03
CA LEU A 521 -7.03 21.72 10.18
C LEU A 521 -5.82 21.99 9.28
N ALA A 522 -5.60 23.24 8.88
CA ALA A 522 -4.49 23.62 8.00
C ALA A 522 -3.13 23.56 8.69
N GLY A 523 -3.09 23.41 10.02
CA GLY A 523 -1.88 23.29 10.81
C GLY A 523 -1.80 24.30 11.97
N PRO A 524 -0.91 24.04 12.93
CA PRO A 524 -0.66 24.94 14.06
C PRO A 524 -0.09 26.28 13.60
N GLU A 525 -0.24 27.32 14.43
CA GLU A 525 0.28 28.66 14.16
C GLU A 525 1.78 28.67 13.84
N GLN A 526 2.17 29.48 12.85
CA GLN A 526 3.55 29.51 12.32
C GLN A 526 4.16 30.91 12.43
N SER A 527 5.38 30.98 12.95
CA SER A 527 6.14 32.23 13.09
C SER A 527 6.96 32.58 11.84
N SER A 528 7.33 31.59 11.02
CA SER A 528 8.08 31.81 9.78
C SER A 528 7.18 32.26 8.62
N ALA A 529 7.78 32.98 7.65
CA ALA A 529 7.05 33.40 6.43
C ALA A 529 6.60 32.20 5.60
N ASP A 530 7.51 31.25 5.35
CA ASP A 530 7.21 29.99 4.65
C ASP A 530 6.10 29.22 5.38
N GLY A 531 6.16 29.12 6.71
CA GLY A 531 5.15 28.41 7.50
C GLY A 531 3.76 29.02 7.36
N ARG A 532 3.64 30.35 7.44
CA ARG A 532 2.37 31.05 7.19
C ARG A 532 1.86 30.84 5.77
N GLN A 533 2.75 30.86 4.78
CA GLN A 533 2.38 30.64 3.38
C GLN A 533 1.86 29.22 3.14
N VAL A 534 2.56 28.20 3.65
CA VAL A 534 2.14 26.79 3.51
C VAL A 534 0.82 26.54 4.24
N ARG A 535 0.66 27.07 5.45
CA ARG A 535 -0.61 26.96 6.20
C ARG A 535 -1.76 27.60 5.43
N GLN A 536 -1.56 28.79 4.85
CA GLN A 536 -2.58 29.45 4.03
C GLN A 536 -2.90 28.65 2.76
N LEU A 537 -1.89 28.06 2.11
CA LEU A 537 -2.09 27.20 0.94
C LEU A 537 -3.00 26.02 1.27
N LEU A 538 -2.73 25.31 2.36
CA LEU A 538 -3.52 24.15 2.79
C LEU A 538 -4.95 24.56 3.19
N ALA A 539 -5.10 25.68 3.91
CA ALA A 539 -6.42 26.24 4.21
C ALA A 539 -7.21 26.55 2.94
N ASN A 540 -6.57 27.14 1.92
CA ASN A 540 -7.20 27.47 0.64
C ASN A 540 -7.60 26.22 -0.15
N ARG A 541 -6.78 25.17 -0.15
CA ARG A 541 -7.15 23.88 -0.77
C ARG A 541 -8.39 23.28 -0.13
N MET A 542 -8.44 23.26 1.20
CA MET A 542 -9.63 22.76 1.90
C MET A 542 -10.88 23.58 1.57
N ARG A 543 -10.79 24.91 1.56
CA ARG A 543 -11.91 25.77 1.11
C ARG A 543 -12.34 25.44 -0.32
N ALA A 544 -11.39 25.19 -1.23
CA ALA A 544 -11.69 24.85 -2.60
C ALA A 544 -12.46 23.52 -2.70
N VAL A 545 -12.11 22.50 -1.91
CA VAL A 545 -12.87 21.24 -1.85
C VAL A 545 -14.29 21.49 -1.33
N MET A 546 -14.45 22.22 -0.23
CA MET A 546 -15.77 22.56 0.33
C MET A 546 -16.66 23.30 -0.69
N GLN A 547 -16.07 24.22 -1.46
CA GLN A 547 -16.74 24.97 -2.53
C GLN A 547 -17.08 24.08 -3.74
N SER A 548 -16.15 23.24 -4.21
CA SER A 548 -16.38 22.27 -5.31
C SER A 548 -17.51 21.30 -4.98
N GLN A 549 -17.58 20.84 -3.73
CA GLN A 549 -18.65 19.99 -3.21
C GLN A 549 -19.94 20.77 -2.89
N ARG A 550 -19.91 22.11 -2.96
CA ARG A 550 -21.03 23.01 -2.65
C ARG A 550 -21.68 22.68 -1.30
N LEU A 551 -20.88 22.48 -0.27
CA LEU A 551 -21.36 22.11 1.06
C LEU A 551 -21.89 23.36 1.78
N ALA A 552 -22.90 23.17 2.64
CA ALA A 552 -23.42 24.26 3.47
C ALA A 552 -22.36 24.69 4.48
N SER A 553 -22.22 25.99 4.74
CA SER A 553 -21.23 26.43 5.73
C SER A 553 -21.67 26.10 7.16
N LEU A 554 -20.72 25.79 8.05
CA LEU A 554 -21.03 25.61 9.48
C LEU A 554 -21.67 26.86 10.09
N ASP A 555 -21.24 28.05 9.66
CA ASP A 555 -21.76 29.34 10.13
C ASP A 555 -23.24 29.51 9.77
N THR A 556 -23.63 29.15 8.53
CA THR A 556 -25.04 29.14 8.09
C THR A 556 -25.85 28.14 8.90
N LEU A 557 -25.35 26.91 9.09
CA LEU A 557 -26.05 25.86 9.84
C LEU A 557 -26.30 26.23 11.30
N PHE A 558 -25.29 26.76 11.99
CA PHE A 558 -25.41 27.14 13.40
C PHE A 558 -26.24 28.41 13.59
N SER A 559 -26.14 29.38 12.68
CA SER A 559 -26.99 30.57 12.69
C SER A 559 -28.46 30.21 12.48
N LEU A 560 -28.75 29.31 11.55
CA LEU A 560 -30.10 28.84 11.28
C LEU A 560 -30.67 28.04 12.46
N ALA A 561 -29.88 27.17 13.08
CA ALA A 561 -30.29 26.44 14.29
C ALA A 561 -30.61 27.37 15.47
N ASN A 562 -29.75 28.36 15.73
CA ASN A 562 -29.99 29.40 16.73
C ASN A 562 -31.23 30.23 16.40
N GLY A 563 -31.44 30.52 15.11
CA GLY A 563 -32.63 31.19 14.59
C GLY A 563 -33.92 30.42 14.83
N LEU A 564 -33.95 29.13 14.51
CA LEU A 564 -35.10 28.24 14.73
C LEU A 564 -35.46 28.14 16.23
N ASN A 565 -34.46 28.08 17.11
CA ASN A 565 -34.67 28.16 18.56
C ASN A 565 -35.34 29.48 18.98
N ARG A 566 -34.83 30.61 18.50
CA ARG A 566 -35.44 31.92 18.77
C ARG A 566 -36.83 32.06 18.17
N LEU A 567 -37.08 31.46 17.00
CA LEU A 567 -38.38 31.48 16.34
C LEU A 567 -39.42 30.73 17.16
N ALA A 568 -39.04 29.56 17.69
CA ALA A 568 -39.87 28.81 18.64
C ALA A 568 -40.18 29.61 19.92
N GLN A 569 -39.27 30.49 20.34
CA GLN A 569 -39.46 31.38 21.50
C GLN A 569 -40.15 32.71 21.16
N GLY A 570 -40.52 32.96 19.90
CA GLY A 570 -41.11 34.24 19.45
C GLY A 570 -40.13 35.43 19.44
N GLN A 571 -38.83 35.17 19.45
CA GLN A 571 -37.76 36.17 19.56
C GLN A 571 -37.12 36.57 18.21
N THR A 572 -37.56 36.00 17.09
CA THR A 572 -37.09 36.36 15.74
C THR A 572 -38.22 36.18 14.72
N THR A 573 -38.07 36.80 13.54
CA THR A 573 -39.04 36.69 12.43
C THR A 573 -38.60 35.68 11.38
N ALA A 574 -39.56 35.17 10.62
CA ALA A 574 -39.30 34.29 9.48
C ALA A 574 -38.45 34.97 8.39
N GLU A 575 -38.66 36.28 8.15
CA GLU A 575 -37.94 37.09 7.16
C GLU A 575 -36.42 37.07 7.38
N ALA A 576 -35.97 37.01 8.64
CA ALA A 576 -34.55 36.93 8.99
C ALA A 576 -33.92 35.55 8.72
N LEU A 577 -34.72 34.48 8.63
CA LEU A 577 -34.23 33.09 8.53
C LEU A 577 -34.38 32.50 7.12
N VAL A 578 -35.31 33.02 6.32
CA VAL A 578 -35.55 32.55 4.94
C VAL A 578 -34.29 32.65 4.06
N PRO A 579 -33.46 33.72 4.10
CA PRO A 579 -32.23 33.78 3.31
C PRO A 579 -31.26 32.63 3.62
N LEU A 580 -30.99 32.39 4.90
CA LEU A 580 -30.12 31.29 5.36
C LEU A 580 -30.67 29.90 4.96
N ALA A 581 -31.99 29.72 5.02
CA ALA A 581 -32.62 28.47 4.57
C ALA A 581 -32.58 28.29 3.03
N ASN A 582 -32.47 29.37 2.27
CA ASN A 582 -32.30 29.32 0.82
C ASN A 582 -30.84 29.00 0.42
N GLU A 583 -29.84 29.37 1.23
CA GLU A 583 -28.44 28.94 1.00
C GLU A 583 -28.31 27.41 1.01
N LEU A 584 -29.11 26.71 1.84
CA LEU A 584 -29.19 25.24 1.83
C LEU A 584 -29.78 24.65 0.54
N ARG A 585 -30.41 25.48 -0.31
CA ARG A 585 -31.02 25.09 -1.59
C ARG A 585 -30.14 25.39 -2.81
N GLU A 586 -28.93 25.93 -2.65
CA GLU A 586 -28.06 26.30 -3.78
C GLU A 586 -27.63 25.12 -4.69
N PHE A 587 -28.05 23.89 -4.37
CA PHE A 587 -27.85 22.73 -5.21
C PHE A 587 -29.16 22.00 -5.57
N GLU A 588 -29.64 22.18 -6.80
CA GLU A 588 -30.62 21.27 -7.41
C GLU A 588 -29.91 19.99 -7.88
N MET A 589 -30.40 18.81 -7.45
CA MET A 589 -29.89 17.53 -7.92
C MET A 589 -30.02 17.43 -9.45
N PRO A 590 -29.01 16.88 -10.16
CA PRO A 590 -29.11 16.62 -11.59
C PRO A 590 -30.39 15.81 -11.90
N ARG A 591 -31.12 16.21 -12.94
CA ARG A 591 -32.32 15.47 -13.36
C ARG A 591 -31.91 14.04 -13.73
N PRO A 592 -32.55 13.00 -13.17
CA PRO A 592 -32.18 11.63 -13.47
C PRO A 592 -32.42 11.33 -14.95
N ILE A 593 -31.42 10.74 -15.61
CA ILE A 593 -31.42 10.45 -17.05
C ILE A 593 -32.44 9.34 -17.40
N PHE A 594 -32.71 8.43 -16.46
CA PHE A 594 -33.60 7.28 -16.62
C PHE A 594 -34.95 7.47 -15.91
N THR A 595 -36.02 6.92 -16.48
CA THR A 595 -37.31 6.78 -15.80
C THR A 595 -37.23 5.78 -14.64
N ASN A 596 -38.15 5.82 -13.68
CA ASN A 596 -38.13 4.87 -12.55
C ASN A 596 -38.15 3.41 -13.01
N ARG A 597 -38.90 3.10 -14.09
CA ARG A 597 -38.98 1.75 -14.65
C ARG A 597 -37.67 1.29 -15.29
N GLU A 598 -36.99 2.17 -16.02
CA GLU A 598 -35.65 1.89 -16.59
C GLU A 598 -34.61 1.72 -15.49
N ARG A 599 -34.68 2.52 -14.41
CA ARG A 599 -33.79 2.38 -13.24
C ARG A 599 -33.95 1.02 -12.57
N THR A 600 -35.17 0.57 -12.31
CA THR A 600 -35.41 -0.75 -11.70
C THR A 600 -34.93 -1.89 -12.61
N ALA A 601 -35.06 -1.74 -13.93
CA ALA A 601 -34.61 -2.74 -14.90
C ALA A 601 -33.08 -2.79 -15.07
N TRP A 602 -32.39 -1.64 -15.00
CA TRP A 602 -30.94 -1.53 -15.22
C TRP A 602 -30.12 -1.77 -13.94
N ALA A 603 -30.66 -1.49 -12.76
CA ALA A 603 -29.91 -1.51 -11.51
C ALA A 603 -30.34 -2.60 -10.50
N GLY A 604 -31.19 -3.56 -10.89
CA GLY A 604 -31.45 -4.77 -10.09
C GLY A 604 -31.86 -4.52 -8.62
N GLY A 605 -32.63 -3.47 -8.34
CA GLY A 605 -33.06 -3.12 -6.97
C GLY A 605 -32.04 -2.37 -6.11
N LEU A 606 -30.85 -2.02 -6.63
CA LEU A 606 -29.83 -1.20 -5.95
C LEU A 606 -30.17 0.31 -5.91
N TYR A 607 -31.29 0.70 -6.53
CA TYR A 607 -31.64 2.10 -6.74
C TYR A 607 -33.09 2.38 -6.32
N ASP A 608 -33.31 2.54 -5.01
CA ASP A 608 -34.45 3.31 -4.51
C ASP A 608 -34.17 3.84 -3.09
N ASN A 609 -34.14 5.18 -2.94
CA ASN A 609 -34.70 5.94 -1.79
C ASN A 609 -34.10 7.35 -1.53
N ARG A 610 -32.93 7.75 -2.07
CA ARG A 610 -32.46 9.15 -1.82
C ARG A 610 -33.32 10.22 -2.51
N GLN A 611 -33.98 9.91 -3.63
CA GLN A 611 -34.97 10.84 -4.22
C GLN A 611 -36.32 10.88 -3.46
N ALA A 612 -36.58 9.92 -2.56
CA ALA A 612 -37.81 9.89 -1.76
C ALA A 612 -37.72 10.82 -0.53
N GLU A 613 -36.52 11.21 -0.09
CA GLU A 613 -36.32 12.10 1.07
C GLU A 613 -36.88 13.51 0.87
N LEU A 614 -37.27 13.90 -0.35
CA LEU A 614 -37.94 15.17 -0.65
C LEU A 614 -39.45 15.07 -0.91
N LYS A 615 -40.08 13.92 -0.70
CA LYS A 615 -41.52 13.75 -0.97
C LYS A 615 -42.32 13.11 0.16
N THR A 616 -42.25 13.66 1.36
CA THR A 616 -43.43 13.72 2.27
C THR A 616 -43.21 14.71 3.42
N GLY A 617 -43.38 16.01 3.17
CA GLY A 617 -43.33 17.02 4.25
C GLY A 617 -43.19 18.47 3.75
N ARG A 618 -43.41 19.43 4.65
CA ARG A 618 -43.12 20.85 4.40
C ARG A 618 -41.60 21.06 4.36
N THR A 619 -41.12 21.83 3.38
CA THR A 619 -39.72 22.24 3.31
C THR A 619 -39.33 23.14 4.48
N LEU A 620 -38.04 23.22 4.83
CA LEU A 620 -37.57 24.08 5.92
C LEU A 620 -38.03 25.54 5.78
N VAL A 621 -37.97 26.10 4.56
CA VAL A 621 -38.49 27.45 4.24
C VAL A 621 -39.99 27.56 4.56
N GLN A 622 -40.79 26.55 4.18
CA GLN A 622 -42.21 26.54 4.49
C GLN A 622 -42.46 26.46 6.01
N ILE A 623 -41.66 25.68 6.75
CA ILE A 623 -41.78 25.57 8.22
C ILE A 623 -41.44 26.91 8.87
N ILE A 624 -40.37 27.57 8.44
CA ILE A 624 -39.95 28.89 8.94
C ILE A 624 -41.03 29.95 8.69
N GLN A 625 -41.63 29.97 7.49
CA GLN A 625 -42.61 30.99 7.12
C GLN A 625 -43.95 30.86 7.85
N SER A 626 -44.36 29.65 8.21
CA SER A 626 -45.66 29.46 8.89
C SER A 626 -45.64 28.22 9.80
N PRO A 627 -44.88 28.21 10.90
CA PRO A 627 -44.81 27.06 11.80
C PRO A 627 -46.20 26.78 12.41
N ARG A 628 -46.61 25.52 12.47
CA ARG A 628 -47.87 25.05 13.05
C ARG A 628 -47.87 25.15 14.58
N SER A 629 -46.69 25.08 15.19
CA SER A 629 -46.49 25.24 16.64
C SER A 629 -45.04 25.67 16.93
N PRO A 630 -44.77 26.25 18.13
CA PRO A 630 -43.41 26.46 18.62
C PRO A 630 -42.55 25.19 18.59
N GLN A 631 -43.17 24.04 18.90
CA GLN A 631 -42.49 22.74 18.87
C GLN A 631 -42.08 22.34 17.45
N GLU A 632 -42.91 22.57 16.43
CA GLU A 632 -42.54 22.28 15.02
C GLU A 632 -41.34 23.15 14.58
N ALA A 633 -41.29 24.42 14.99
CA ALA A 633 -40.14 25.29 14.72
C ALA A 633 -38.86 24.79 15.43
N ASN A 634 -39.00 24.27 16.65
CA ASN A 634 -37.90 23.71 17.42
C ASN A 634 -37.39 22.39 16.81
N ASP A 635 -38.30 21.50 16.42
CA ASP A 635 -37.99 20.20 15.81
C ASP A 635 -37.44 20.31 14.39
N ALA A 636 -37.65 21.45 13.71
CA ALA A 636 -37.10 21.74 12.40
C ALA A 636 -35.55 21.68 12.35
N ARG A 637 -34.87 21.86 13.49
CA ARG A 637 -33.40 21.67 13.56
C ARG A 637 -32.96 20.26 13.17
N GLY A 638 -33.80 19.24 13.39
CA GLY A 638 -33.52 17.89 12.92
C GLY A 638 -33.34 17.79 11.40
N GLN A 639 -33.90 18.73 10.62
CA GLN A 639 -33.68 18.80 9.16
C GLN A 639 -32.28 19.29 8.79
N LEU A 640 -31.52 19.87 9.73
CA LEU A 640 -30.14 20.33 9.52
C LEU A 640 -29.11 19.22 9.71
N ALA A 641 -29.46 18.11 10.36
CA ALA A 641 -28.57 16.97 10.63
C ALA A 641 -27.84 16.43 9.37
N PRO A 642 -28.50 16.15 8.22
CA PRO A 642 -27.79 15.67 7.02
C PRO A 642 -26.80 16.71 6.46
N PHE A 643 -27.13 18.01 6.51
CA PHE A 643 -26.21 19.06 6.07
C PHE A 643 -25.00 19.19 6.99
N LEU A 644 -25.21 19.07 8.31
CA LEU A 644 -24.12 19.04 9.28
C LEU A 644 -23.21 17.83 9.02
N ARG A 645 -23.77 16.63 8.82
CA ARG A 645 -23.03 15.43 8.43
C ARG A 645 -22.16 15.70 7.20
N ASP A 646 -22.76 16.16 6.11
CA ASP A 646 -22.05 16.36 4.83
C ASP A 646 -20.91 17.38 4.97
N THR A 647 -21.12 18.44 5.75
CA THR A 647 -20.12 19.48 5.99
C THR A 647 -18.94 18.94 6.80
N LEU A 648 -19.20 18.18 7.88
CA LEU A 648 -18.15 17.59 8.71
C LEU A 648 -17.37 16.49 7.97
N VAL A 649 -18.06 15.65 7.19
CA VAL A 649 -17.41 14.65 6.33
C VAL A 649 -16.59 15.34 5.25
N GLY A 650 -17.11 16.42 4.64
CA GLY A 650 -16.40 17.23 3.67
C GLY A 650 -15.09 17.80 4.19
N LEU A 651 -15.04 18.24 5.45
CA LEU A 651 -13.82 18.72 6.08
C LEU A 651 -12.75 17.62 6.26
N ASN A 652 -13.17 16.40 6.59
CA ASN A 652 -12.27 15.24 6.64
C ASN A 652 -11.71 14.91 5.25
N TYR A 653 -12.60 14.88 4.24
CA TYR A 653 -12.22 14.64 2.84
C TYR A 653 -11.24 15.70 2.33
N ALA A 654 -11.50 16.96 2.67
CA ALA A 654 -10.68 18.10 2.28
C ALA A 654 -9.29 18.04 2.91
N TYR A 655 -9.17 17.60 4.17
CA TYR A 655 -7.87 17.45 4.83
C TYR A 655 -7.00 16.36 4.19
N TYR A 656 -7.62 15.23 3.83
CA TYR A 656 -6.95 14.07 3.21
C TYR A 656 -6.95 14.10 1.67
N GLU A 657 -7.27 15.25 1.06
CA GLU A 657 -7.30 15.44 -0.40
C GLU A 657 -5.98 14.98 -1.03
N PRO A 658 -5.98 13.91 -1.87
CA PRO A 658 -4.79 13.48 -2.58
C PRO A 658 -4.27 14.59 -3.51
N PRO A 659 -2.95 14.71 -3.74
CA PRO A 659 -2.43 15.67 -4.71
C PRO A 659 -3.04 15.42 -6.09
N GLY A 660 -3.59 16.47 -6.73
CA GLY A 660 -4.19 16.36 -8.06
C GLY A 660 -5.61 15.78 -8.10
N ALA A 661 -6.29 15.67 -6.95
CA ALA A 661 -7.62 15.07 -6.83
C ALA A 661 -8.62 15.59 -7.88
N GLN A 662 -9.23 14.68 -8.63
CA GLN A 662 -10.25 14.96 -9.62
C GLN A 662 -11.67 14.72 -9.09
N MET A 663 -11.88 13.66 -8.31
CA MET A 663 -13.22 13.31 -7.81
C MET A 663 -13.75 14.39 -6.87
N LEU A 664 -12.91 14.86 -5.94
CA LEU A 664 -13.27 15.90 -4.98
C LEU A 664 -13.57 17.26 -5.62
N HIS A 665 -12.98 17.57 -6.76
CA HIS A 665 -13.16 18.86 -7.42
C HIS A 665 -14.21 18.87 -8.52
N ASN A 666 -14.45 17.74 -9.18
CA ASN A 666 -15.32 17.66 -10.36
C ASN A 666 -16.65 16.94 -10.11
N ASN A 667 -16.77 16.14 -9.05
CA ASN A 667 -18.03 15.50 -8.67
C ASN A 667 -18.63 16.16 -7.42
N PRO A 668 -19.56 17.13 -7.54
CA PRO A 668 -20.11 17.87 -6.41
C PRO A 668 -21.02 17.03 -5.49
N LEU A 669 -21.22 15.74 -5.80
CA LEU A 669 -22.06 14.83 -5.04
C LEU A 669 -21.24 13.81 -4.24
N PHE A 670 -19.94 13.73 -4.45
CA PHE A 670 -19.12 12.64 -3.92
C PHE A 670 -19.20 12.53 -2.39
N VAL A 671 -19.02 13.64 -1.66
CA VAL A 671 -19.13 13.68 -0.19
C VAL A 671 -20.54 13.35 0.27
N ARG A 672 -21.56 13.99 -0.33
CA ARG A 672 -22.96 13.81 0.07
C ARG A 672 -23.47 12.40 -0.20
N TYR A 673 -22.83 11.71 -1.14
CA TYR A 673 -23.20 10.36 -1.51
C TYR A 673 -22.57 9.28 -0.64
N HIS A 674 -21.65 9.62 0.28
CA HIS A 674 -21.15 8.68 1.28
C HIS A 674 -22.31 7.98 2.01
N ASP A 675 -22.32 6.66 1.95
CA ASP A 675 -23.34 5.82 2.57
C ASP A 675 -22.81 5.10 3.82
N PHE A 676 -23.08 5.70 4.98
CA PHE A 676 -22.65 5.17 6.28
C PHE A 676 -23.46 3.97 6.78
N ALA A 677 -24.66 3.71 6.23
CA ALA A 677 -25.54 2.66 6.73
C ALA A 677 -25.78 1.53 5.71
N GLY A 678 -25.00 1.51 4.62
CA GLY A 678 -25.15 0.54 3.53
C GLY A 678 -26.56 0.54 2.92
N LEU A 679 -27.22 1.70 2.90
CA LEU A 679 -28.57 1.86 2.34
C LEU A 679 -28.67 1.39 0.87
N THR A 680 -27.54 1.46 0.16
CA THR A 680 -27.41 1.16 -1.28
C THR A 680 -26.95 -0.26 -1.60
N VAL A 681 -26.56 -1.07 -0.60
CA VAL A 681 -25.94 -2.38 -0.81
C VAL A 681 -26.73 -3.48 -0.07
N VAL A 682 -26.95 -4.63 -0.75
CA VAL A 682 -27.76 -5.75 -0.24
C VAL A 682 -26.99 -6.62 0.79
N SER A 683 -25.68 -6.44 0.95
CA SER A 683 -24.81 -7.30 1.78
C SER A 683 -24.14 -6.59 2.96
N ALA A 684 -24.24 -7.21 4.15
CA ALA A 684 -23.52 -6.98 5.41
C ALA A 684 -23.51 -5.55 6.01
N ASP A 685 -23.40 -5.47 7.33
CA ASP A 685 -23.29 -4.22 8.08
C ASP A 685 -21.89 -3.61 7.89
N GLN A 686 -21.78 -2.63 6.97
CA GLN A 686 -20.51 -1.98 6.60
C GLN A 686 -20.22 -0.71 7.42
N ALA A 687 -21.12 -0.31 8.33
CA ALA A 687 -21.13 1.03 8.93
C ALA A 687 -19.85 1.40 9.71
N TRP A 688 -19.13 0.38 10.18
CA TRP A 688 -17.92 0.50 10.99
C TRP A 688 -16.67 -0.11 10.36
N HIS A 689 -16.76 -0.55 9.09
CA HIS A 689 -15.63 -1.07 8.33
C HIS A 689 -15.06 0.00 7.39
N THR A 690 -13.81 -0.22 6.96
CA THR A 690 -13.13 0.55 5.92
C THR A 690 -14.06 0.73 4.72
N PRO A 691 -14.30 1.97 4.24
CA PRO A 691 -15.26 2.20 3.20
C PRO A 691 -14.80 1.60 1.87
N LEU A 692 -15.76 1.10 1.10
CA LEU A 692 -15.52 0.56 -0.24
C LEU A 692 -16.01 1.55 -1.29
N LEU A 693 -15.28 1.64 -2.40
CA LEU A 693 -15.71 2.40 -3.58
C LEU A 693 -16.77 1.62 -4.35
N PHE A 694 -18.02 2.10 -4.33
CA PHE A 694 -19.14 1.53 -5.08
C PHE A 694 -19.50 2.39 -6.30
N GLY A 695 -20.16 1.78 -7.30
CA GLY A 695 -20.69 2.50 -8.46
C GLY A 695 -19.67 2.86 -9.56
N ARG A 696 -18.42 2.38 -9.48
CA ARG A 696 -17.37 2.62 -10.49
C ARG A 696 -17.80 2.08 -11.86
N GLY A 697 -17.89 2.97 -12.85
CA GLY A 697 -18.33 2.64 -14.22
C GLY A 697 -19.86 2.65 -14.44
N TRP A 698 -20.66 2.94 -13.42
CA TRP A 698 -22.13 2.90 -13.49
C TRP A 698 -22.71 4.32 -13.41
N ALA A 699 -22.61 5.08 -14.50
CA ALA A 699 -23.13 6.46 -14.57
C ALA A 699 -24.64 6.57 -14.27
N ALA A 700 -25.40 5.50 -14.56
CA ALA A 700 -26.84 5.41 -14.27
C ALA A 700 -27.16 5.39 -12.75
N GLY A 701 -26.19 4.99 -11.92
CA GLY A 701 -26.34 4.78 -10.49
C GLY A 701 -25.85 5.95 -9.63
N GLY A 702 -25.87 7.18 -10.14
CA GLY A 702 -25.42 8.36 -9.38
C GLY A 702 -23.89 8.53 -9.31
N GLY A 703 -23.14 7.65 -9.96
CA GLY A 703 -21.68 7.69 -10.01
C GLY A 703 -21.00 7.02 -8.81
N ALA A 704 -19.67 7.09 -8.82
CA ALA A 704 -18.87 6.47 -7.78
C ALA A 704 -19.06 7.17 -6.43
N HIS A 705 -19.17 6.39 -5.35
CA HIS A 705 -19.32 6.90 -3.98
C HIS A 705 -18.77 5.88 -2.97
N LEU A 706 -18.52 6.34 -1.74
CA LEU A 706 -18.02 5.48 -0.67
C LEU A 706 -19.18 4.89 0.15
N VAL A 707 -19.04 3.62 0.54
CA VAL A 707 -19.99 2.92 1.43
C VAL A 707 -19.20 2.33 2.60
N GLY A 708 -19.57 2.71 3.83
CA GLY A 708 -18.92 2.28 5.06
C GLY A 708 -18.51 3.45 5.97
N SER A 709 -17.54 3.22 6.85
CA SER A 709 -17.07 4.22 7.82
C SER A 709 -16.10 5.26 7.21
N LEU A 710 -15.46 6.08 8.05
CA LEU A 710 -14.29 6.91 7.69
C LEU A 710 -12.94 6.27 8.08
N ALA A 711 -12.91 5.03 8.56
CA ALA A 711 -11.64 4.34 8.80
C ALA A 711 -10.87 4.20 7.47
N ASP A 712 -9.56 4.43 7.49
CA ASP A 712 -8.70 4.35 6.29
C ASP A 712 -9.11 5.30 5.15
N LEU A 713 -9.83 6.38 5.48
CA LEU A 713 -10.23 7.42 4.52
C LEU A 713 -9.09 7.92 3.60
N PRO A 714 -7.88 8.27 4.09
CA PRO A 714 -6.80 8.71 3.19
C PRO A 714 -6.42 7.67 2.14
N TYR A 715 -6.41 6.39 2.48
CA TYR A 715 -6.15 5.30 1.53
C TYR A 715 -7.28 5.18 0.51
N VAL A 716 -8.54 5.21 0.95
CA VAL A 716 -9.70 5.02 0.06
C VAL A 716 -9.89 6.22 -0.88
N LEU A 717 -9.60 7.45 -0.42
CA LEU A 717 -9.55 8.62 -1.29
C LEU A 717 -8.44 8.48 -2.32
N ALA A 718 -7.23 8.08 -1.91
CA ALA A 718 -6.14 7.84 -2.85
C ALA A 718 -6.45 6.70 -3.83
N GLN A 719 -7.15 5.65 -3.40
CA GLN A 719 -7.64 4.57 -4.26
C GLN A 719 -8.66 5.07 -5.29
N THR A 720 -9.49 6.04 -4.92
CA THR A 720 -10.44 6.67 -5.85
C THR A 720 -9.72 7.56 -6.87
N GLU A 721 -8.68 8.25 -6.46
CA GLU A 721 -7.97 9.22 -7.31
C GLU A 721 -6.90 8.60 -8.22
N GLN A 722 -6.37 7.40 -7.88
CA GLN A 722 -5.28 6.78 -8.65
C GLN A 722 -5.58 6.62 -10.14
N ASP A 723 -6.85 6.37 -10.50
CA ASP A 723 -7.28 6.17 -11.89
C ASP A 723 -7.16 7.44 -12.75
N PHE A 724 -7.04 8.61 -12.12
CA PHE A 724 -6.88 9.89 -12.79
C PHE A 724 -5.41 10.30 -12.97
N ILE A 725 -4.48 9.57 -12.37
CA ILE A 725 -3.04 9.82 -12.53
C ILE A 725 -2.62 9.21 -13.87
N VAL A 726 -2.28 10.06 -14.83
CA VAL A 726 -1.86 9.63 -16.17
C VAL A 726 -0.36 9.30 -16.14
N PRO A 727 0.04 8.05 -16.38
CA PRO A 727 1.45 7.70 -16.45
C PRO A 727 2.14 8.36 -17.67
N GLU A 728 3.41 8.70 -17.53
CA GLU A 728 4.22 9.25 -18.64
C GLU A 728 4.47 8.22 -19.74
N ASN A 729 4.51 6.94 -19.38
CA ASN A 729 4.78 5.85 -20.30
C ASN A 729 3.48 5.11 -20.66
N VAL A 730 3.21 4.98 -21.96
CA VAL A 730 2.10 4.17 -22.48
C VAL A 730 2.31 2.72 -22.04
N GLN A 731 1.24 2.02 -21.62
CA GLN A 731 1.26 0.64 -21.09
C GLN A 731 1.84 0.49 -19.66
N ALA A 732 2.07 1.58 -18.93
CA ALA A 732 2.37 1.48 -17.50
C ALA A 732 1.23 0.78 -16.74
N LEU A 733 1.60 -0.09 -15.80
CA LEU A 733 0.65 -0.78 -14.93
C LEU A 733 -0.03 0.22 -13.98
N VAL A 734 -1.34 0.07 -13.77
CA VAL A 734 -2.03 0.74 -12.65
C VAL A 734 -1.79 -0.08 -11.39
N TRP A 735 -1.16 0.51 -10.37
CA TRP A 735 -0.83 -0.19 -9.14
C TRP A 735 -1.87 0.02 -8.04
N GLU A 736 -2.90 -0.83 -8.05
CA GLU A 736 -4.13 -0.66 -7.27
C GLU A 736 -3.93 -0.41 -5.77
N ASP A 737 -2.92 -1.02 -5.12
CA ASP A 737 -2.64 -0.79 -3.69
C ASP A 737 -1.32 -0.04 -3.41
N LEU A 738 -0.33 -0.10 -4.31
CA LEU A 738 0.92 0.66 -4.12
C LEU A 738 0.65 2.16 -4.24
N VAL A 739 -0.02 2.62 -5.29
CA VAL A 739 -0.27 4.06 -5.49
C VAL A 739 -1.03 4.65 -4.30
N PRO A 740 -2.15 4.07 -3.83
CA PRO A 740 -2.85 4.62 -2.68
C PRO A 740 -2.03 4.65 -1.40
N SER A 741 -1.20 3.62 -1.16
CA SER A 741 -0.31 3.58 0.01
C SER A 741 0.78 4.65 -0.05
N LEU A 742 1.39 4.88 -1.22
CA LEU A 742 2.40 5.93 -1.40
C LEU A 742 1.81 7.33 -1.22
N LEU A 743 0.62 7.58 -1.79
CA LEU A 743 -0.09 8.85 -1.61
C LEU A 743 -0.52 9.07 -0.15
N THR A 744 -1.01 8.04 0.52
CA THR A 744 -1.34 8.08 1.96
C THR A 744 -0.11 8.44 2.78
N SER A 745 1.03 7.81 2.49
CA SER A 745 2.31 8.07 3.14
C SER A 745 2.87 9.47 2.89
N ALA A 746 2.38 10.17 1.85
CA ALA A 746 2.77 11.53 1.53
C ALA A 746 1.81 12.59 2.09
N VAL A 747 0.53 12.25 2.30
CA VAL A 747 -0.53 13.18 2.73
C VAL A 747 -0.79 13.11 4.24
N LEU A 748 -0.80 11.91 4.81
CA LEU A 748 -1.10 11.69 6.23
C LEU A 748 -0.04 12.32 7.14
N PRO A 749 1.28 12.15 6.90
CA PRO A 749 2.28 12.86 7.68
C PRO A 749 2.21 14.37 7.45
N ARG A 750 2.26 15.14 8.55
CA ARG A 750 2.49 16.59 8.52
C ARG A 750 3.79 16.90 9.25
N TRP A 751 4.60 17.78 8.67
CA TRP A 751 5.96 18.11 9.14
C TRP A 751 6.03 19.46 9.85
N TRP A 752 4.94 19.89 10.49
CA TRP A 752 4.89 21.16 11.23
C TRP A 752 5.88 21.26 12.39
N ARG A 753 6.24 20.11 12.96
CA ARG A 753 7.11 20.01 14.14
C ARG A 753 8.55 19.64 13.80
N VAL A 754 8.85 19.41 12.53
CA VAL A 754 10.21 19.07 12.11
C VAL A 754 11.09 20.31 12.21
N THR A 755 12.20 20.14 12.90
CA THR A 755 13.24 21.13 13.10
C THR A 755 14.27 21.08 11.96
N PRO A 756 15.04 22.16 11.74
CA PRO A 756 16.16 22.13 10.81
C PRO A 756 17.21 21.05 11.15
N ALA A 757 17.41 20.76 12.45
CA ALA A 757 18.34 19.72 12.88
C ALA A 757 17.83 18.30 12.52
N GLU A 758 16.53 18.02 12.72
CA GLU A 758 15.90 16.77 12.28
C GLU A 758 16.01 16.59 10.76
N LEU A 759 15.66 17.62 9.99
CA LEU A 759 15.73 17.60 8.53
C LEU A 759 17.16 17.31 8.05
N HIS A 760 18.14 18.01 8.60
CA HIS A 760 19.54 17.83 8.24
C HIS A 760 20.09 16.47 8.68
N ALA A 761 19.66 15.95 9.84
CA ALA A 761 20.05 14.63 10.30
C ALA A 761 19.63 13.53 9.30
N VAL A 762 18.41 13.61 8.73
CA VAL A 762 17.94 12.64 7.73
C VAL A 762 18.84 12.61 6.49
N THR A 763 19.30 13.78 6.03
CA THR A 763 20.29 13.89 4.95
C THR A 763 21.60 13.22 5.34
N LEU A 764 22.12 13.53 6.53
CA LEU A 764 23.41 13.03 6.99
C LEU A 764 23.40 11.52 7.22
N TYR A 765 22.32 10.92 7.73
CA TYR A 765 22.21 9.47 7.86
C TYR A 765 22.30 8.77 6.50
N GLN A 766 21.59 9.28 5.48
CA GLN A 766 21.67 8.71 4.14
C GLN A 766 23.07 8.83 3.54
N ARG A 767 23.67 10.04 3.59
CA ARG A 767 25.03 10.28 3.07
C ARG A 767 26.09 9.50 3.83
N ALA A 768 25.97 9.39 5.15
CA ALA A 768 26.86 8.57 5.96
C ALA A 768 26.77 7.09 5.57
N GLY A 769 25.58 6.58 5.26
CA GLY A 769 25.41 5.23 4.70
C GLY A 769 26.11 5.04 3.35
N GLU A 770 26.01 6.02 2.45
CA GLU A 770 26.72 6.04 1.17
C GLU A 770 28.25 6.10 1.34
N GLU A 771 28.74 6.88 2.31
CA GLU A 771 30.16 6.94 2.69
C GLU A 771 30.66 5.59 3.23
N LEU A 772 29.86 4.90 4.06
CA LEU A 772 30.20 3.57 4.59
C LEU A 772 30.31 2.53 3.47
N LEU A 773 29.41 2.55 2.48
CA LEU A 773 29.49 1.69 1.30
C LEU A 773 30.76 1.97 0.49
N SER A 774 31.14 3.23 0.35
CA SER A 774 32.37 3.62 -0.34
C SER A 774 33.61 3.08 0.39
N VAL A 775 33.65 3.15 1.72
CA VAL A 775 34.74 2.60 2.54
C VAL A 775 34.80 1.07 2.48
N ALA A 776 33.65 0.40 2.37
CA ALA A 776 33.56 -1.06 2.22
C ALA A 776 34.12 -1.58 0.89
N ALA A 777 34.19 -0.76 -0.16
CA ALA A 777 34.86 -1.14 -1.40
C ALA A 777 36.37 -1.39 -1.16
N ASP A 778 37.00 -0.55 -0.35
CA ASP A 778 38.45 -0.54 -0.12
C ASP A 778 38.92 -1.53 0.97
N ASN A 779 38.02 -2.02 1.84
CA ASN A 779 38.37 -2.85 3.00
C ASN A 779 37.49 -4.11 3.11
N ALA A 780 38.08 -5.28 2.93
CA ALA A 780 37.38 -6.56 2.92
C ALA A 780 36.73 -6.95 4.27
N ASP A 781 37.43 -6.75 5.38
CA ASP A 781 36.89 -7.07 6.72
C ASP A 781 35.74 -6.13 7.07
N PHE A 782 35.89 -4.86 6.72
CA PHE A 782 34.84 -3.87 6.91
C PHE A 782 33.63 -4.14 6.02
N ARG A 783 33.86 -4.57 4.77
CA ARG A 783 32.80 -4.95 3.84
C ARG A 783 31.87 -6.00 4.42
N GLN A 784 32.41 -7.03 5.06
CA GLN A 784 31.57 -8.07 5.68
C GLN A 784 30.65 -7.47 6.75
N ARG A 785 31.15 -6.58 7.62
CA ARG A 785 30.34 -5.92 8.66
C ARG A 785 29.18 -5.11 8.06
N ILE A 786 29.43 -4.43 6.94
CA ILE A 786 28.42 -3.63 6.23
C ILE A 786 27.37 -4.53 5.59
N LEU A 787 27.79 -5.63 4.95
CA LEU A 787 26.88 -6.62 4.38
C LEU A 787 26.02 -7.29 5.47
N ASP A 788 26.60 -7.59 6.64
CA ASP A 788 25.86 -8.17 7.79
C ASP A 788 24.76 -7.23 8.31
N ILE A 789 24.97 -5.91 8.28
CA ILE A 789 23.92 -4.93 8.62
C ILE A 789 22.85 -4.89 7.53
N LEU A 790 23.25 -4.81 6.26
CA LEU A 790 22.32 -4.75 5.13
C LEU A 790 21.49 -6.03 4.98
N ALA A 791 21.98 -7.16 5.49
CA ALA A 791 21.30 -8.44 5.40
C ALA A 791 19.94 -8.46 6.13
N ASP A 792 19.75 -7.60 7.12
CA ASP A 792 18.48 -7.41 7.81
C ASP A 792 17.39 -6.80 6.89
N ARG A 793 17.78 -6.13 5.79
CA ARG A 793 16.86 -5.39 4.90
C ARG A 793 16.88 -5.83 3.44
N THR A 794 17.86 -6.63 3.03
CA THR A 794 18.06 -7.02 1.62
C THR A 794 17.93 -8.52 1.42
N LEU A 795 17.44 -8.93 0.24
CA LEU A 795 17.38 -10.34 -0.16
C LEU A 795 18.80 -10.86 -0.52
N PRO A 796 19.07 -12.17 -0.36
CA PRO A 796 20.37 -12.76 -0.67
C PRO A 796 20.92 -12.43 -2.07
N GLN A 797 20.06 -12.43 -3.10
CA GLN A 797 20.46 -12.05 -4.46
C GLN A 797 21.00 -10.61 -4.52
N LYS A 798 20.30 -9.66 -3.90
CA LYS A 798 20.72 -8.25 -3.87
C LYS A 798 22.00 -8.08 -3.05
N GLN A 799 22.15 -8.81 -1.95
CA GLN A 799 23.39 -8.81 -1.16
C GLN A 799 24.59 -9.24 -1.98
N GLU A 800 24.47 -10.33 -2.75
CA GLU A 800 25.54 -10.82 -3.61
C GLU A 800 25.91 -9.80 -4.71
N LEU A 801 24.91 -9.13 -5.31
CA LEU A 801 25.16 -8.06 -6.28
C LEU A 801 25.95 -6.91 -5.64
N ILE A 802 25.50 -6.42 -4.47
CA ILE A 802 26.19 -5.36 -3.73
C ILE A 802 27.63 -5.79 -3.38
N GLU A 803 27.82 -7.01 -2.88
CA GLU A 803 29.16 -7.52 -2.54
C GLU A 803 30.09 -7.58 -3.76
N ASN A 804 29.59 -8.06 -4.90
CA ASN A 804 30.37 -8.15 -6.13
C ASN A 804 30.76 -6.77 -6.64
N ASP A 805 29.83 -5.82 -6.66
CA ASP A 805 30.08 -4.45 -7.14
C ASP A 805 31.02 -3.69 -6.20
N LEU A 806 30.91 -3.90 -4.88
CA LEU A 806 31.89 -3.36 -3.92
C LEU A 806 33.28 -3.95 -4.16
N ARG A 807 33.39 -5.26 -4.41
CA ARG A 807 34.67 -5.93 -4.69
C ARG A 807 35.32 -5.45 -5.99
N THR A 808 34.53 -5.13 -7.01
CA THR A 808 35.01 -4.58 -8.29
C THR A 808 35.17 -3.05 -8.27
N HIS A 809 34.99 -2.41 -7.10
CA HIS A 809 35.03 -0.96 -6.91
C HIS A 809 33.99 -0.19 -7.76
N ALA A 810 32.90 -0.84 -8.15
CA ALA A 810 31.78 -0.27 -8.88
C ALA A 810 30.76 0.41 -7.94
N VAL A 811 31.24 1.28 -7.04
CA VAL A 811 30.42 1.91 -5.98
C VAL A 811 29.20 2.65 -6.56
N GLN A 812 29.32 3.27 -7.73
CA GLN A 812 28.19 3.95 -8.38
C GLN A 812 27.04 3.00 -8.76
N GLN A 813 27.34 1.75 -9.11
CA GLN A 813 26.31 0.74 -9.38
C GLN A 813 25.62 0.33 -8.08
N VAL A 814 26.37 0.15 -6.99
CA VAL A 814 25.81 -0.10 -5.64
C VAL A 814 24.88 1.04 -5.24
N LEU A 815 25.33 2.28 -5.38
CA LEU A 815 24.55 3.48 -5.04
C LEU A 815 23.29 3.63 -5.89
N ALA A 816 23.24 3.02 -7.08
CA ALA A 816 22.06 2.94 -7.94
C ALA A 816 21.09 1.80 -7.55
N GLU A 817 21.51 0.82 -6.76
CA GLU A 817 20.66 -0.31 -6.35
C GLU A 817 20.15 -0.20 -4.91
N VAL A 818 20.90 0.49 -4.03
CA VAL A 818 20.49 0.68 -2.64
C VAL A 818 19.40 1.74 -2.51
N THR A 819 18.44 1.52 -1.61
CA THR A 819 17.35 2.45 -1.35
C THR A 819 17.74 3.48 -0.28
N PRO A 820 17.10 4.68 -0.26
CA PRO A 820 17.26 5.65 0.82
C PRO A 820 17.04 5.08 2.23
N ALA A 821 16.07 4.17 2.40
CA ALA A 821 15.84 3.51 3.69
C ALA A 821 16.98 2.54 4.07
N GLU A 822 17.59 1.86 3.09
CA GLU A 822 18.75 0.98 3.32
C GLU A 822 20.00 1.77 3.75
N THR A 823 20.31 2.90 3.10
CA THR A 823 21.46 3.74 3.48
C THR A 823 21.26 4.42 4.82
N PHE A 824 20.04 4.91 5.10
CA PHE A 824 19.67 5.44 6.41
C PHE A 824 19.81 4.40 7.51
N TYR A 825 19.25 3.20 7.31
CA TYR A 825 19.35 2.08 8.26
C TYR A 825 20.80 1.66 8.49
N LEU A 826 21.61 1.58 7.42
CA LEU A 826 23.02 1.22 7.51
C LEU A 826 23.78 2.15 8.46
N ALA A 827 23.63 3.46 8.29
CA ALA A 827 24.27 4.43 9.18
C ALA A 827 23.76 4.33 10.62
N ALA A 828 22.44 4.21 10.80
CA ALA A 828 21.83 4.09 12.13
C ALA A 828 22.31 2.84 12.89
N GLU A 829 22.30 1.67 12.24
CA GLU A 829 22.75 0.42 12.86
C GLU A 829 24.27 0.38 13.05
N PHE A 830 25.05 0.97 12.15
CA PHE A 830 26.49 1.06 12.34
C PHE A 830 26.83 1.88 13.59
N ARG A 831 26.20 3.05 13.77
CA ARG A 831 26.32 3.87 14.99
C ARG A 831 25.95 3.10 16.26
N ARG A 832 24.89 2.30 16.18
CA ARG A 832 24.37 1.52 17.32
C ARG A 832 25.24 0.31 17.67
N ARG A 833 25.72 -0.44 16.68
CA ARG A 833 26.49 -1.68 16.85
C ARG A 833 27.97 -1.43 17.15
N PHE A 834 28.53 -0.34 16.63
CA PHE A 834 29.96 -0.02 16.74
C PHE A 834 30.20 1.38 17.34
N PRO A 835 29.68 1.65 18.57
CA PRO A 835 29.86 2.96 19.20
C PRO A 835 31.35 3.24 19.41
N GLY A 836 31.85 4.35 18.86
CA GLY A 836 33.24 4.80 19.00
C GLY A 836 34.18 4.42 17.87
N GLU A 837 33.76 3.64 16.87
CA GLU A 837 34.56 3.36 15.66
C GLU A 837 34.56 4.54 14.66
N ASN A 838 34.97 5.72 15.11
CA ASN A 838 34.90 6.97 14.32
C ASN A 838 35.87 7.03 13.13
N ASN A 839 36.80 6.07 13.03
CA ASN A 839 37.81 6.03 11.96
C ASN A 839 37.21 5.78 10.57
N TYR A 840 36.04 5.14 10.51
CA TYR A 840 35.34 4.87 9.26
C TYR A 840 34.44 6.03 8.82
N TRP A 841 34.15 6.99 9.72
CA TRP A 841 33.37 8.17 9.37
C TRP A 841 34.16 9.12 8.47
N ARG A 842 33.56 9.45 7.33
CA ARG A 842 34.00 10.53 6.46
C ARG A 842 33.34 11.85 6.89
N ALA A 843 33.08 12.76 5.95
CA ALA A 843 32.62 14.10 6.29
C ALA A 843 31.21 14.07 6.92
N SER A 844 30.27 13.41 6.25
CA SER A 844 28.86 13.37 6.66
C SER A 844 28.70 12.60 7.97
N GLY A 845 29.39 11.48 8.13
CA GLY A 845 29.39 10.70 9.38
C GLY A 845 29.89 11.50 10.60
N ARG A 846 30.98 12.28 10.44
CA ARG A 846 31.49 13.12 11.54
C ARG A 846 30.56 14.28 11.89
N GLU A 847 29.95 14.88 10.87
CA GLU A 847 28.94 15.93 11.08
C GLU A 847 27.70 15.37 11.79
N LEU A 848 27.26 14.16 11.41
CA LEU A 848 26.16 13.46 12.06
C LEU A 848 26.43 13.23 13.55
N GLU A 849 27.62 12.77 13.92
CA GLU A 849 27.98 12.58 15.33
C GLU A 849 27.98 13.90 16.12
N SER A 850 28.47 14.98 15.50
CA SER A 850 28.43 16.32 16.12
C SER A 850 27.00 16.83 16.29
N LEU A 851 26.13 16.60 15.31
CA LEU A 851 24.72 16.98 15.38
C LEU A 851 23.97 16.15 16.44
N ALA A 852 24.21 14.84 16.48
CA ALA A 852 23.64 13.93 17.47
C ALA A 852 24.06 14.24 18.90
N SER A 853 25.30 14.69 19.09
CA SER A 853 25.77 15.14 20.40
C SER A 853 25.11 16.45 20.85
N ARG A 854 24.76 17.34 19.91
CA ARG A 854 24.15 18.65 20.20
C ARG A 854 22.63 18.56 20.40
N TYR A 855 21.95 17.69 19.67
CA TYR A 855 20.49 17.57 19.66
C TYR A 855 20.01 16.11 19.83
N PRO A 856 20.41 15.42 20.91
CA PRO A 856 20.14 13.98 21.07
C PRO A 856 18.65 13.63 21.04
N ASP A 857 17.79 14.50 21.54
CA ASP A 857 16.34 14.27 21.58
C ASP A 857 15.64 14.51 20.23
N GLN A 858 16.30 15.23 19.31
CA GLN A 858 15.76 15.56 18.00
C GLN A 858 16.22 14.59 16.91
N VAL A 859 17.46 14.08 16.99
CA VAL A 859 18.06 13.29 15.91
C VAL A 859 18.26 11.81 16.24
N ASN A 860 17.64 11.34 17.33
CA ASN A 860 17.56 9.92 17.66
C ASN A 860 16.63 9.17 16.70
N TRP A 861 16.74 7.84 16.75
CA TRP A 861 15.99 6.95 15.88
C TRP A 861 14.48 7.09 16.05
N GLU A 862 14.01 7.12 17.29
CA GLU A 862 12.59 7.16 17.63
C GLU A 862 11.92 8.40 17.04
N ARG A 863 12.56 9.56 17.20
CA ARG A 863 12.06 10.84 16.71
C ARG A 863 12.02 10.91 15.18
N LEU A 864 13.11 10.51 14.52
CA LEU A 864 13.18 10.51 13.06
C LEU A 864 12.23 9.48 12.43
N SER A 865 12.09 8.32 13.07
CA SER A 865 11.13 7.28 12.69
C SER A 865 9.69 7.80 12.76
N GLN A 866 9.34 8.54 13.81
CA GLN A 866 8.00 9.13 13.96
C GLN A 866 7.69 10.20 12.90
N ASP A 867 8.66 11.03 12.55
CA ASP A 867 8.42 12.18 11.67
C ASP A 867 8.57 11.84 10.17
N PHE A 868 9.45 10.89 9.82
CA PHE A 868 9.74 10.51 8.42
C PHE A 868 9.33 9.08 8.06
N GLY A 869 8.84 8.29 9.02
CA GLY A 869 8.22 6.99 8.76
C GLY A 869 6.89 7.09 8.03
N VAL A 870 6.30 5.94 7.75
CA VAL A 870 5.02 5.80 7.05
C VAL A 870 4.01 5.06 7.95
N PRO A 871 2.69 5.21 7.73
CA PRO A 871 1.69 4.43 8.47
C PRO A 871 1.66 2.97 7.98
N HIS A 872 1.30 2.05 8.87
CA HIS A 872 1.30 0.60 8.60
C HIS A 872 -0.01 -0.08 9.04
N PRO A 873 -1.18 0.36 8.54
CA PRO A 873 -2.48 -0.15 8.98
C PRO A 873 -2.69 -1.64 8.68
N ALA A 874 -2.15 -2.18 7.58
CA ALA A 874 -2.25 -3.61 7.29
C ALA A 874 -1.14 -4.43 7.96
N LEU A 875 0.11 -3.96 7.87
CA LEU A 875 1.30 -4.67 8.32
C LEU A 875 1.46 -4.64 9.85
N ALA A 876 1.30 -3.46 10.46
CA ALA A 876 1.51 -3.27 11.89
C ALA A 876 0.21 -3.08 12.69
N GLN A 877 -0.92 -2.80 12.04
CA GLN A 877 -2.20 -2.45 12.68
C GLN A 877 -2.17 -1.08 13.39
N THR A 878 -1.53 -0.08 12.78
CA THR A 878 -1.50 1.31 13.30
C THR A 878 -1.29 2.36 12.21
N TYR A 879 -1.85 3.57 12.41
CA TYR A 879 -1.49 4.76 11.64
C TYR A 879 -0.33 5.54 12.24
N ALA A 880 0.19 5.13 13.40
CA ALA A 880 1.43 5.65 13.93
C ALA A 880 2.53 5.48 12.87
N ARG A 881 3.19 6.58 12.54
CA ARG A 881 4.25 6.63 11.54
C ARG A 881 5.51 6.01 12.14
N GLU A 882 6.08 5.04 11.45
CA GLU A 882 7.33 4.44 11.87
C GLU A 882 8.15 3.90 10.69
N LEU A 883 9.45 3.75 10.95
CA LEU A 883 10.39 2.98 10.16
C LEU A 883 10.52 1.57 10.78
N LEU A 884 9.76 0.60 10.27
CA LEU A 884 9.77 -0.80 10.68
C LEU A 884 11.11 -1.50 10.42
N ASN A 885 11.79 -1.08 9.36
CA ASN A 885 13.00 -1.73 8.87
C ASN A 885 12.86 -3.22 8.59
N VAL A 886 11.80 -3.61 7.91
CA VAL A 886 11.65 -4.99 7.42
C VAL A 886 12.23 -5.11 6.01
N LYS A 887 12.61 -6.33 5.62
CA LYS A 887 12.79 -6.65 4.20
C LYS A 887 11.47 -6.37 3.46
N PRO A 888 11.51 -5.91 2.19
CA PRO A 888 10.29 -5.72 1.42
C PRO A 888 9.42 -6.98 1.44
N PHE A 889 8.16 -6.82 1.82
CA PHE A 889 7.22 -7.92 1.82
C PHE A 889 6.89 -8.32 0.38
N PRO A 890 6.82 -9.62 0.06
CA PRO A 890 6.27 -10.05 -1.22
C PRO A 890 4.78 -9.72 -1.29
N ALA A 891 4.16 -9.83 -2.46
CA ALA A 891 2.71 -9.82 -2.56
C ALA A 891 2.12 -11.11 -1.97
N ILE A 892 1.04 -10.95 -1.21
CA ILE A 892 0.41 -12.03 -0.45
C ILE A 892 -1.10 -12.00 -0.67
N MET A 893 -1.70 -13.17 -0.76
CA MET A 893 -3.14 -13.35 -0.95
C MET A 893 -3.93 -12.63 0.16
N GLY A 894 -4.98 -11.92 -0.22
CA GLY A 894 -5.83 -11.14 0.72
C GLY A 894 -5.31 -9.74 1.04
N TYR A 895 -4.05 -9.44 0.73
CA TYR A 895 -3.46 -8.10 0.88
C TYR A 895 -2.92 -7.51 -0.43
N SER A 896 -2.86 -8.32 -1.50
CA SER A 896 -2.34 -7.90 -2.81
C SER A 896 -0.95 -7.26 -2.63
N SER A 897 -0.75 -6.02 -3.08
CA SER A 897 0.52 -5.28 -2.96
C SER A 897 0.59 -4.36 -1.73
N ARG A 898 -0.46 -4.31 -0.88
CA ARG A 898 -0.50 -3.38 0.27
C ARG A 898 0.58 -3.64 1.31
N LEU A 899 0.83 -4.90 1.70
CA LEU A 899 1.92 -5.22 2.65
C LEU A 899 3.30 -4.86 2.09
N MET A 900 3.49 -5.07 0.79
CA MET A 900 4.71 -4.64 0.10
C MET A 900 4.84 -3.10 0.12
N ALA A 901 3.74 -2.40 -0.18
CA ALA A 901 3.71 -0.95 -0.21
C ALA A 901 3.98 -0.32 1.16
N GLU A 902 3.39 -0.86 2.23
CA GLU A 902 3.66 -0.42 3.61
C GLU A 902 5.12 -0.72 4.02
N SER A 903 5.76 -1.77 3.47
CA SER A 903 7.20 -2.01 3.68
C SER A 903 8.14 -1.06 2.90
N TRP A 904 7.61 -0.18 2.03
CA TRP A 904 8.39 0.81 1.28
C TRP A 904 8.52 2.13 2.03
N GLU A 905 9.69 2.35 2.64
CA GLU A 905 9.91 3.46 3.59
C GLU A 905 10.82 4.57 3.06
N SER A 906 11.10 4.59 1.74
CA SER A 906 12.17 5.42 1.17
C SER A 906 11.75 6.83 0.74
N ASN A 907 10.48 7.06 0.41
CA ASN A 907 10.05 8.31 -0.22
C ASN A 907 10.26 9.53 0.68
N ASN A 908 9.73 9.49 1.90
CA ASN A 908 9.81 10.61 2.83
C ASN A 908 11.26 10.95 3.21
N LEU A 909 12.12 9.93 3.38
CA LEU A 909 13.55 10.11 3.62
C LEU A 909 14.25 10.80 2.45
N TYR A 910 13.94 10.38 1.21
CA TYR A 910 14.56 10.95 0.02
C TYR A 910 14.12 12.39 -0.25
N TRP A 911 12.82 12.68 -0.09
CA TRP A 911 12.29 14.04 -0.25
C TRP A 911 12.79 14.99 0.85
N ALA A 912 12.93 14.52 2.08
CA ALA A 912 13.55 15.28 3.16
C ALA A 912 14.99 15.67 2.84
N ARG A 913 15.80 14.70 2.37
CA ARG A 913 17.16 14.98 1.88
C ARG A 913 17.17 16.02 0.77
N LEU A 914 16.29 15.87 -0.21
CA LEU A 914 16.21 16.79 -1.34
C LEU A 914 15.84 18.21 -0.91
N ALA A 915 14.94 18.35 0.08
CA ALA A 915 14.57 19.63 0.65
C ALA A 915 15.74 20.30 1.37
N ASP A 916 16.48 19.54 2.21
CA ASP A 916 17.68 20.02 2.91
C ASP A 916 18.77 20.47 1.94
N GLU A 917 19.10 19.61 0.95
CA GLU A 917 20.14 19.88 -0.07
C GLU A 917 19.87 21.15 -0.88
N LEU A 918 18.59 21.49 -1.10
CA LEU A 918 18.17 22.65 -1.89
C LEU A 918 17.83 23.88 -1.04
N GLY A 919 17.99 23.78 0.28
CA GLY A 919 17.80 24.86 1.26
C GLY A 919 16.34 25.21 1.54
N TYR A 920 15.42 24.26 1.40
CA TYR A 920 14.02 24.46 1.79
C TYR A 920 13.85 24.36 3.31
N SER A 921 12.98 25.18 3.88
CA SER A 921 12.61 25.05 5.29
C SER A 921 11.79 23.77 5.56
N PRO A 922 11.87 23.16 6.75
CA PRO A 922 11.16 21.90 7.05
C PRO A 922 9.65 21.95 6.79
N VAL A 923 9.02 23.09 7.05
CA VAL A 923 7.57 23.28 6.84
C VAL A 923 7.15 23.13 5.38
N MET A 924 8.07 23.33 4.42
CA MET A 924 7.81 23.15 2.99
C MET A 924 7.57 21.68 2.62
N LEU A 925 7.97 20.72 3.46
CA LEU A 925 7.70 19.29 3.24
C LEU A 925 6.19 19.00 3.11
N ASN A 926 5.34 19.73 3.84
CA ASN A 926 3.87 19.59 3.76
C ASN A 926 3.30 19.86 2.35
N ARG A 927 4.09 20.52 1.49
CA ARG A 927 3.78 20.76 0.09
C ARG A 927 4.61 19.89 -0.85
N LEU A 928 5.93 19.86 -0.64
CA LEU A 928 6.88 19.18 -1.52
C LEU A 928 6.64 17.67 -1.58
N VAL A 929 6.39 17.02 -0.43
CA VAL A 929 6.28 15.56 -0.37
C VAL A 929 5.06 15.04 -1.15
N PRO A 930 3.83 15.58 -0.97
CA PRO A 930 2.69 15.22 -1.82
C PRO A 930 2.94 15.46 -3.32
N GLU A 931 3.45 16.65 -3.69
CA GLU A 931 3.67 17.01 -5.10
C GLU A 931 4.71 16.10 -5.78
N LEU A 932 5.86 15.87 -5.13
CA LEU A 932 6.91 15.01 -5.66
C LEU A 932 6.50 13.54 -5.69
N THR A 933 5.71 13.09 -4.73
CA THR A 933 5.20 11.71 -4.72
C THR A 933 4.22 11.48 -5.87
N HIS A 934 3.33 12.43 -6.16
CA HIS A 934 2.46 12.36 -7.35
C HIS A 934 3.28 12.28 -8.65
N ARG A 935 4.29 13.14 -8.81
CA ARG A 935 5.19 13.11 -9.99
C ARG A 935 5.99 11.83 -10.11
N MET A 936 6.45 11.29 -8.98
CA MET A 936 7.09 9.98 -8.94
C MET A 936 6.14 8.89 -9.45
N ILE A 937 4.88 8.89 -9.04
CA ILE A 937 3.89 7.89 -9.48
C ILE A 937 3.68 7.95 -10.99
N GLU A 938 3.55 9.14 -11.59
CA GLU A 938 3.43 9.32 -13.05
C GLU A 938 4.60 8.66 -13.82
N LYS A 939 5.78 8.57 -13.19
CA LYS A 939 7.00 8.01 -13.78
C LYS A 939 7.21 6.53 -13.54
N ILE A 940 6.40 5.89 -12.70
CA ILE A 940 6.55 4.45 -12.43
C ILE A 940 6.25 3.69 -13.72
N PHE A 941 7.29 3.14 -14.33
CA PHE A 941 7.17 2.25 -15.50
C PHE A 941 7.68 0.86 -15.17
N ALA A 942 6.81 0.11 -14.51
CA ALA A 942 7.10 -1.19 -13.93
C ALA A 942 6.57 -2.34 -14.76
N THR A 943 7.23 -3.50 -14.62
CA THR A 943 6.83 -4.73 -15.31
C THR A 943 5.80 -5.54 -14.52
N HIS A 944 5.79 -5.45 -13.19
CA HIS A 944 4.80 -6.10 -12.33
C HIS A 944 4.68 -5.42 -10.96
N PHE A 945 3.65 -5.78 -10.20
CA PHE A 945 3.33 -5.21 -8.87
C PHE A 945 4.36 -5.51 -7.75
N GLU A 946 5.52 -6.12 -8.05
CA GLU A 946 6.62 -6.33 -7.09
C GLU A 946 7.95 -5.76 -7.61
N ASP A 947 7.93 -4.99 -8.70
CA ASP A 947 9.11 -4.39 -9.33
C ASP A 947 9.57 -3.13 -8.55
N TRP A 948 10.22 -3.37 -7.40
CA TRP A 948 10.73 -2.31 -6.52
C TRP A 948 11.80 -1.44 -7.18
N GLN A 949 12.52 -1.97 -8.18
CA GLN A 949 13.51 -1.20 -8.92
C GLN A 949 12.85 -0.13 -9.78
N ALA A 950 11.70 -0.40 -10.41
CA ALA A 950 10.95 0.63 -11.12
C ALA A 950 10.53 1.77 -10.19
N VAL A 951 10.12 1.46 -8.95
CA VAL A 951 9.77 2.46 -7.93
C VAL A 951 11.00 3.29 -7.55
N LEU A 952 12.15 2.64 -7.32
CA LEU A 952 13.42 3.34 -7.01
C LEU A 952 13.89 4.23 -8.16
N ARG A 953 13.80 3.75 -9.41
CA ARG A 953 14.14 4.52 -10.62
C ARG A 953 13.26 5.77 -10.74
N ALA A 954 11.94 5.61 -10.59
CA ALA A 954 11.00 6.73 -10.63
C ALA A 954 11.28 7.76 -9.52
N LEU A 955 11.56 7.31 -8.29
CA LEU A 955 11.94 8.16 -7.16
C LEU A 955 13.15 9.04 -7.51
N ARG A 956 14.23 8.41 -8.02
CA ARG A 956 15.45 9.13 -8.37
C ARG A 956 15.25 10.06 -9.56
N GLN A 957 14.54 9.62 -10.60
CA GLN A 957 14.27 10.44 -11.78
C GLN A 957 13.51 11.71 -11.39
N THR A 958 12.45 11.60 -10.59
CA THR A 958 11.71 12.77 -10.08
C THR A 958 12.61 13.69 -9.27
N GLY A 959 13.46 13.15 -8.38
CA GLY A 959 14.39 13.96 -7.60
C GLY A 959 15.39 14.72 -8.48
N GLU A 960 15.92 14.08 -9.52
CA GLU A 960 16.85 14.70 -10.45
C GLU A 960 16.18 15.79 -11.31
N GLU A 961 14.97 15.54 -11.79
CA GLU A 961 14.18 16.56 -12.50
C GLU A 961 13.86 17.76 -11.61
N PHE A 962 13.60 17.54 -10.32
CA PHE A 962 13.41 18.61 -9.36
C PHE A 962 14.70 19.42 -9.13
N ARG A 963 15.87 18.77 -9.01
CA ARG A 963 17.18 19.46 -8.95
C ARG A 963 17.45 20.31 -10.19
N GLN A 964 17.02 19.83 -11.36
CA GLN A 964 17.17 20.54 -12.64
C GLN A 964 16.12 21.65 -12.86
N GLY A 965 15.17 21.84 -11.94
CA GLY A 965 14.10 22.84 -12.06
C GLY A 965 13.05 22.53 -13.13
N LYS A 966 13.00 21.28 -13.60
CA LYS A 966 12.01 20.80 -14.60
C LYS A 966 10.62 20.60 -13.99
N VAL A 967 10.57 20.34 -12.69
CA VAL A 967 9.35 20.41 -11.89
C VAL A 967 9.21 21.86 -11.43
N ALA A 968 8.07 22.50 -11.71
CA ALA A 968 7.85 23.94 -11.50
C ALA A 968 8.44 24.40 -10.16
N PRO A 969 9.46 25.29 -10.17
CA PRO A 969 10.14 25.67 -8.94
C PRO A 969 9.18 26.42 -8.03
N LEU A 970 9.11 26.00 -6.78
CA LEU A 970 8.36 26.71 -5.76
C LEU A 970 9.06 28.04 -5.46
N PRO A 971 8.32 29.16 -5.28
CA PRO A 971 8.94 30.43 -4.94
C PRO A 971 9.73 30.27 -3.63
N LYS A 972 11.05 30.38 -3.73
CA LYS A 972 11.92 30.50 -2.56
C LYS A 972 11.65 31.88 -1.98
N SER A 973 11.38 31.99 -0.68
CA SER A 973 11.43 33.28 -0.02
C SER A 973 12.86 33.80 -0.17
N ALA A 974 13.02 34.94 -0.85
CA ALA A 974 14.33 35.54 -1.04
C ALA A 974 14.95 35.79 0.34
N ILE A 975 16.03 35.08 0.65
CA ILE A 975 16.87 35.41 1.79
C ILE A 975 17.35 36.83 1.52
N ALA A 976 16.87 37.77 2.33
CA ALA A 976 17.40 39.12 2.35
C ALA A 976 18.87 39.02 2.75
N ALA A 977 19.75 39.01 1.76
CA ALA A 977 21.17 39.25 1.96
C ALA A 977 21.33 40.71 2.40
N GLY A 978 21.42 40.92 3.71
CA GLY A 978 21.77 42.19 4.32
C GLY A 978 22.55 41.90 5.58
N LEU A 979 23.84 42.29 5.56
CA LEU A 979 24.74 42.40 6.70
C LEU A 979 24.08 43.06 7.91
#